data_AF-A0A4R6IT46-F1
#
_entry.id   AF-A0A4R6IT46-F1
#
_cell.length_a   1.000
_cell.length_b   1.000
_cell.length_c   1.000
_cell.angle_alpha   90.00
_cell.angle_beta   90.00
_cell.angle_gamma   90.00
#
_symmetry.space_group_name_H-M   'P 1'
#
loop_
_entity.id
_entity.type
_entity.pdbx_description
1 polymer ?
#
loop_
_entity_poly.entity_id
_entity_poly.type
_entity_poly.pdbx_seq_one_letter_code
_entity_poly.pdbx_strand_id
1 'polypeptide(L)'
;MSKVSAISKTLNRIFNIEKGEKKDILLLVCFSFLNGISFVFYSTATVSVFISTFKADMLPYAFIASGIVGFILWYLFARIQQYLSFGRLLSSGYLFLLVSIAFLFLMAQRSGNEGWYFSMFVWMRFFTFLNAVMFGGVFARIFNMQQGKRLFALISAGDVVSQMLGYFSVPLLLRNAGVSALLWICMGGIVLQLCLILFLNKYYREKFITNQPKPGALNTIEQKQDGNTRSYYSLMFLVSLLPMLGFYYVDYMFLNELKLEYTSGQAVAGFLGLFLGGVAIVELITRLFISGRLLTMYGLKFGINILPLTLLFSTLLIVFFALMPGFAGLVFSMIAFSKLLERVLRFSFNEPAYQIFYQPVPPEKRFSLRTRMEGVPKALGVIIAGLLILSFNLLGFKASLYLNLLFLAVLISWLFITKASYRHYCMMLAQFVKQKFSTVRNSTASETAAKAGEGSMIRMISPQEWTLYQEMNEYIVNAASDKSVNEKRYTAFLLETILPAVYFKEWFDRDPLIAQLLKAQFQASELLGEQIRILDLLSVVKKEEGFIKQQLMSKNPFISQVAAICLHKQKAVFDDKEKAVCKTWLQEMMGKQLWYFAAIQDIEDDPLLYDLRMAMDKENKALTHLVFDVLAFIYEPSAVAEIREGITGQQSGDSKMLAHELLENFFDQEIREKITGLYLHEETSTRLQVLQDVYPQQQLSVGERLVDIVRKEYQLVPLWLKLLALEAITVRDDPFKEGILLECLQSVHPLLAMSAAANLKVSYPESYLQAFDKLPLLQQKKMETLPSRWREDLKEIANHALPLNIPNVLLPILAPYSIREQESTTGHSLFMIQPKNIFDIQDAEMTHVNREQKMYVPRHSSDIFITQSTAGFKSNPALSFFN
;
A
#
# COMPACT_ATOMS: atom_id res chain seq x y z
N MET A 1 11.37 -41.80 -6.94
CA MET A 1 10.74 -40.58 -7.50
C MET A 1 9.89 -39.79 -6.49
N SER A 2 9.16 -40.41 -5.53
CA SER A 2 8.25 -39.70 -4.61
C SER A 2 8.86 -38.55 -3.79
N LYS A 3 10.05 -38.72 -3.18
CA LYS A 3 10.68 -37.66 -2.38
C LYS A 3 10.97 -36.37 -3.17
N VAL A 4 11.30 -36.48 -4.46
CA VAL A 4 11.55 -35.32 -5.34
C VAL A 4 10.25 -34.58 -5.65
N SER A 5 9.11 -35.27 -5.78
CA SER A 5 7.81 -34.61 -5.97
C SER A 5 7.32 -33.91 -4.69
N ALA A 6 7.61 -34.44 -3.51
CA ALA A 6 7.32 -33.80 -2.23
C ALA A 6 8.10 -32.49 -2.07
N ILE A 7 9.43 -32.52 -2.29
CA ILE A 7 10.29 -31.33 -2.24
C ILE A 7 9.82 -30.27 -3.25
N SER A 8 9.45 -30.68 -4.48
CA SER A 8 8.95 -29.73 -5.48
C SER A 8 7.59 -29.14 -5.11
N LYS A 9 6.66 -29.90 -4.49
CA LYS A 9 5.39 -29.34 -3.96
C LYS A 9 5.64 -28.32 -2.86
N THR A 10 6.54 -28.61 -1.91
CA THR A 10 6.88 -27.69 -0.81
C THR A 10 7.55 -26.41 -1.34
N LEU A 11 8.50 -26.51 -2.27
CA LEU A 11 9.13 -25.35 -2.93
C LEU A 11 8.12 -24.52 -3.73
N ASN A 12 7.23 -25.16 -4.51
CA ASN A 12 6.19 -24.45 -5.26
C ASN A 12 5.22 -23.69 -4.32
N ARG A 13 4.94 -24.22 -3.11
CA ARG A 13 4.06 -23.58 -2.11
C ARG A 13 4.75 -22.46 -1.33
N ILE A 14 6.04 -22.61 -1.00
CA ILE A 14 6.84 -21.59 -0.31
C ILE A 14 7.13 -20.38 -1.23
N PHE A 15 7.50 -20.63 -2.49
CA PHE A 15 7.83 -19.58 -3.46
C PHE A 15 6.66 -19.23 -4.40
N ASN A 16 5.45 -19.71 -4.10
CA ASN A 16 4.19 -19.48 -4.82
C ASN A 16 4.33 -19.46 -6.36
N ILE A 17 4.90 -20.53 -6.93
CA ILE A 17 5.29 -20.61 -8.34
C ILE A 17 4.08 -20.94 -9.23
N GLU A 18 3.78 -20.08 -10.20
CA GLU A 18 2.59 -20.20 -11.05
C GLU A 18 2.74 -21.20 -12.22
N LYS A 19 1.59 -21.57 -12.82
CA LYS A 19 1.53 -22.45 -13.99
C LYS A 19 2.09 -21.73 -15.23
N GLY A 20 3.34 -22.03 -15.56
CA GLY A 20 4.04 -21.54 -16.75
C GLY A 20 5.46 -21.08 -16.46
N GLU A 21 5.69 -20.53 -15.26
CA GLU A 21 6.96 -19.88 -14.88
C GLU A 21 8.15 -20.85 -14.76
N LYS A 22 7.88 -22.15 -14.59
CA LYS A 22 8.89 -23.17 -14.24
C LYS A 22 10.08 -23.26 -15.22
N LYS A 23 9.85 -23.07 -16.53
CA LYS A 23 10.92 -23.11 -17.54
C LYS A 23 11.83 -21.87 -17.42
N ASP A 24 11.21 -20.70 -17.30
CA ASP A 24 11.89 -19.41 -17.18
C ASP A 24 12.72 -19.35 -15.89
N ILE A 25 12.16 -19.83 -14.77
CA ILE A 25 12.86 -19.97 -13.49
C ILE A 25 14.07 -20.90 -13.64
N LEU A 26 13.90 -22.10 -14.22
CA LEU A 26 15.00 -23.07 -14.37
C LEU A 26 16.14 -22.52 -15.23
N LEU A 27 15.83 -21.81 -16.32
CA LEU A 27 16.81 -21.18 -17.20
C LEU A 27 17.63 -20.11 -16.47
N LEU A 28 17.00 -19.24 -15.65
CA LEU A 28 17.74 -18.23 -14.91
C LEU A 28 18.45 -18.78 -13.66
N VAL A 29 17.94 -19.83 -13.02
CA VAL A 29 18.68 -20.57 -11.99
C VAL A 29 19.96 -21.16 -12.59
N CYS A 30 19.87 -21.78 -13.79
CA CYS A 30 21.03 -22.28 -14.52
C CYS A 30 22.01 -21.15 -14.88
N PHE A 31 21.52 -20.00 -15.34
CA PHE A 31 22.36 -18.83 -15.65
C PHE A 31 23.07 -18.28 -14.40
N SER A 32 22.36 -18.19 -13.27
CA SER A 32 22.91 -17.78 -11.97
C SER A 32 23.95 -18.78 -11.44
N PHE A 33 23.70 -20.08 -11.62
CA PHE A 33 24.61 -21.16 -11.25
C PHE A 33 25.91 -21.14 -12.07
N LEU A 34 25.83 -20.94 -13.39
CA LEU A 34 27.02 -20.80 -14.24
C LEU A 34 27.82 -19.51 -13.94
N ASN A 35 27.14 -18.45 -13.48
CA ASN A 35 27.80 -17.22 -13.00
C ASN A 35 28.61 -17.50 -11.73
N GLY A 36 28.01 -18.13 -10.71
CA GLY A 36 28.71 -18.46 -9.48
C GLY A 36 29.87 -19.46 -9.67
N ILE A 37 29.73 -20.46 -10.56
CA ILE A 37 30.87 -21.31 -11.00
C ILE A 37 32.03 -20.44 -11.50
N SER A 38 31.74 -19.58 -12.49
CA SER A 38 32.77 -18.78 -13.17
C SER A 38 33.43 -17.81 -12.18
N PHE A 39 32.65 -17.26 -11.24
CA PHE A 39 33.12 -16.38 -10.17
C PHE A 39 34.02 -17.08 -9.15
N VAL A 40 33.66 -18.25 -8.62
CA VAL A 40 34.50 -18.96 -7.63
C VAL A 40 35.87 -19.23 -8.21
N PHE A 41 35.91 -19.90 -9.36
CA PHE A 41 37.19 -20.36 -9.87
C PHE A 41 38.08 -19.21 -10.34
N TYR A 42 37.49 -18.13 -10.85
CA TYR A 42 38.23 -16.89 -11.12
C TYR A 42 38.77 -16.25 -9.84
N SER A 43 37.91 -16.05 -8.84
CA SER A 43 38.27 -15.32 -7.62
C SER A 43 39.28 -16.09 -6.77
N THR A 44 39.07 -17.38 -6.52
CA THR A 44 39.99 -18.20 -5.73
C THR A 44 41.36 -18.31 -6.41
N ALA A 45 41.42 -18.55 -7.73
CA ALA A 45 42.70 -18.59 -8.43
C ALA A 45 43.44 -17.24 -8.38
N THR A 46 42.72 -16.16 -8.66
CA THR A 46 43.29 -14.81 -8.74
C THR A 46 43.78 -14.31 -7.39
N VAL A 47 42.99 -14.49 -6.32
CA VAL A 47 43.38 -14.11 -4.95
C VAL A 47 44.55 -14.96 -4.47
N SER A 48 44.51 -16.28 -4.72
CA SER A 48 45.60 -17.21 -4.41
C SER A 48 46.93 -16.78 -5.04
N VAL A 49 46.93 -16.55 -6.36
CA VAL A 49 48.15 -16.18 -7.08
C VAL A 49 48.64 -14.81 -6.60
N PHE A 50 47.75 -13.82 -6.48
CA PHE A 50 48.11 -12.49 -5.99
C PHE A 50 48.75 -12.54 -4.59
N ILE A 51 48.16 -13.28 -3.64
CA ILE A 51 48.74 -13.47 -2.31
C ILE A 51 50.09 -14.18 -2.42
N SER A 52 50.25 -15.21 -3.25
CA SER A 52 51.55 -15.89 -3.35
C SER A 52 52.66 -14.99 -3.91
N THR A 53 52.37 -14.22 -4.95
CA THR A 53 53.35 -13.38 -5.68
C THR A 53 53.67 -12.08 -4.96
N PHE A 54 52.67 -11.34 -4.49
CA PHE A 54 52.86 -9.98 -3.97
C PHE A 54 52.99 -9.93 -2.44
N LYS A 55 53.58 -8.84 -1.95
CA LYS A 55 53.55 -8.46 -0.52
C LYS A 55 52.19 -7.86 -0.17
N ALA A 56 51.75 -7.98 1.08
CA ALA A 56 50.49 -7.40 1.55
C ALA A 56 50.41 -5.87 1.35
N ASP A 57 51.56 -5.17 1.40
CA ASP A 57 51.69 -3.74 1.06
C ASP A 57 51.16 -3.39 -0.36
N MET A 58 51.01 -4.36 -1.28
CA MET A 58 50.45 -4.15 -2.62
C MET A 58 48.91 -4.22 -2.69
N LEU A 59 48.23 -4.76 -1.67
CA LEU A 59 46.76 -4.87 -1.64
C LEU A 59 46.05 -3.50 -1.79
N PRO A 60 46.47 -2.42 -1.10
CA PRO A 60 45.81 -1.11 -1.25
C PRO A 60 45.93 -0.54 -2.67
N TYR A 61 47.08 -0.72 -3.32
CA TYR A 61 47.27 -0.34 -4.73
C TYR A 61 46.35 -1.14 -5.67
N ALA A 62 46.22 -2.45 -5.45
CA ALA A 62 45.31 -3.30 -6.21
C ALA A 62 43.84 -2.89 -6.03
N PHE A 63 43.46 -2.45 -4.83
CA PHE A 63 42.12 -1.91 -4.57
C PHE A 63 41.89 -0.57 -5.28
N ILE A 64 42.81 0.40 -5.16
CA ILE A 64 42.72 1.69 -5.87
C ILE A 64 42.60 1.46 -7.38
N ALA A 65 43.45 0.60 -7.96
CA ALA A 65 43.40 0.23 -9.36
C ALA A 65 42.06 -0.45 -9.74
N SER A 66 41.55 -1.35 -8.90
CA SER A 66 40.24 -1.99 -9.08
C SER A 66 39.09 -0.98 -9.12
N GLY A 67 39.13 0.04 -8.26
CA GLY A 67 38.13 1.10 -8.22
C GLY A 67 38.17 2.01 -9.45
N ILE A 68 39.37 2.43 -9.86
CA ILE A 68 39.57 3.28 -11.06
C ILE A 68 39.18 2.53 -12.34
N VAL A 69 39.70 1.32 -12.55
CA VAL A 69 39.40 0.50 -13.72
C VAL A 69 37.92 0.10 -13.75
N GLY A 70 37.35 -0.25 -12.59
CA GLY A 70 35.93 -0.53 -12.44
C GLY A 70 35.04 0.67 -12.82
N PHE A 71 35.40 1.89 -12.41
CA PHE A 71 34.69 3.11 -12.79
C PHE A 71 34.77 3.40 -14.30
N ILE A 72 35.96 3.31 -14.89
CA ILE A 72 36.17 3.53 -16.33
C ILE A 72 35.35 2.52 -17.14
N LEU A 73 35.39 1.24 -16.78
CA LEU A 73 34.68 0.19 -17.49
C LEU A 73 33.15 0.25 -17.26
N TRP A 74 32.68 0.66 -16.08
CA TRP A 74 31.27 1.00 -15.85
C TRP A 74 30.82 2.13 -16.77
N TYR A 75 31.61 3.20 -16.91
CA TYR A 75 31.29 4.33 -17.78
C TYR A 75 31.24 3.92 -19.26
N LEU A 76 32.22 3.14 -19.72
CA LEU A 76 32.24 2.59 -21.08
C LEU A 76 31.05 1.67 -21.34
N PHE A 77 30.72 0.77 -20.40
CA PHE A 77 29.53 -0.07 -20.50
C PHE A 77 28.25 0.79 -20.58
N ALA A 78 28.14 1.84 -19.75
CA ALA A 78 27.00 2.74 -19.69
C ALA A 78 26.80 3.58 -20.97
N ARG A 79 27.89 3.82 -21.73
CA ARG A 79 27.86 4.36 -23.10
C ARG A 79 27.45 3.28 -24.12
N ILE A 80 28.13 2.13 -24.12
CA ILE A 80 27.94 1.05 -25.13
C ILE A 80 26.50 0.51 -25.14
N GLN A 81 25.86 0.39 -23.98
CA GLN A 81 24.45 -0.05 -23.87
C GLN A 81 23.44 0.86 -24.60
N GLN A 82 23.82 2.09 -24.98
CA GLN A 82 22.96 3.01 -25.74
C GLN A 82 22.98 2.71 -27.25
N TYR A 83 23.99 2.00 -27.75
CA TYR A 83 24.20 1.70 -29.17
C TYR A 83 23.95 0.24 -29.53
N LEU A 84 24.06 -0.68 -28.56
CA LEU A 84 23.83 -2.12 -28.77
C LEU A 84 22.46 -2.55 -28.22
N SER A 85 21.67 -3.21 -29.06
CA SER A 85 20.47 -3.94 -28.62
C SER A 85 20.83 -4.96 -27.54
N PHE A 86 20.00 -5.11 -26.51
CA PHE A 86 20.32 -5.85 -25.29
C PHE A 86 20.89 -7.27 -25.52
N GLY A 87 20.32 -8.06 -26.44
CA GLY A 87 20.85 -9.40 -26.73
C GLY A 87 22.26 -9.40 -27.33
N ARG A 88 22.60 -8.41 -28.18
CA ARG A 88 23.98 -8.23 -28.69
C ARG A 88 24.91 -7.80 -27.58
N LEU A 89 24.49 -6.85 -26.72
CA LEU A 89 25.25 -6.40 -25.56
C LEU A 89 25.63 -7.57 -24.65
N LEU A 90 24.67 -8.45 -24.33
CA LEU A 90 24.89 -9.68 -23.57
C LEU A 90 25.97 -10.57 -24.21
N SER A 91 25.76 -11.00 -25.47
CA SER A 91 26.70 -11.90 -26.15
C SER A 91 28.09 -11.29 -26.30
N SER A 92 28.20 -10.00 -26.63
CA SER A 92 29.49 -9.31 -26.71
C SER A 92 30.18 -9.18 -25.34
N GLY A 93 29.41 -8.98 -24.26
CA GLY A 93 29.97 -8.83 -22.92
C GLY A 93 30.60 -10.12 -22.40
N TYR A 94 29.93 -11.27 -22.59
CA TYR A 94 30.48 -12.57 -22.19
C TYR A 94 31.61 -13.05 -23.11
N LEU A 95 31.53 -12.77 -24.42
CA LEU A 95 32.64 -12.99 -25.33
C LEU A 95 33.87 -12.15 -24.92
N PHE A 96 33.67 -10.89 -24.56
CA PHE A 96 34.74 -10.01 -24.06
C PHE A 96 35.33 -10.48 -22.73
N LEU A 97 34.51 -10.95 -21.78
CA LEU A 97 35.03 -11.59 -20.55
C LEU A 97 35.88 -12.84 -20.87
N LEU A 98 35.42 -13.71 -21.77
CA LEU A 98 36.18 -14.91 -22.16
C LEU A 98 37.54 -14.54 -22.78
N VAL A 99 37.54 -13.65 -23.77
CA VAL A 99 38.75 -13.25 -24.49
C VAL A 99 39.71 -12.48 -23.58
N SER A 100 39.22 -11.56 -22.74
CA SER A 100 40.06 -10.81 -21.80
C SER A 100 40.70 -11.69 -20.74
N ILE A 101 39.97 -12.63 -20.14
CA ILE A 101 40.50 -13.56 -19.15
C ILE A 101 41.52 -14.52 -19.79
N ALA A 102 41.21 -15.07 -20.96
CA ALA A 102 42.14 -15.91 -21.72
C ALA A 102 43.44 -15.15 -22.08
N PHE A 103 43.32 -13.89 -22.53
CA PHE A 103 44.47 -13.04 -22.83
C PHE A 103 45.33 -12.77 -21.59
N LEU A 104 44.74 -12.31 -20.49
CA LEU A 104 45.46 -12.05 -19.24
C LEU A 104 46.17 -13.31 -18.72
N PHE A 105 45.50 -14.46 -18.75
CA PHE A 105 46.07 -15.75 -18.33
C PHE A 105 47.22 -16.22 -19.21
N LEU A 106 47.08 -16.13 -20.54
CA LEU A 106 48.15 -16.50 -21.48
C LEU A 106 49.36 -15.57 -21.38
N MET A 107 49.15 -14.27 -21.18
CA MET A 107 50.23 -13.29 -21.01
C MET A 107 50.95 -13.45 -19.66
N ALA A 108 50.22 -13.78 -18.60
CA ALA A 108 50.79 -14.10 -17.30
C ALA A 108 51.69 -15.34 -17.35
N GLN A 109 51.29 -16.39 -18.08
CA GLN A 109 52.13 -17.58 -18.28
C GLN A 109 53.34 -17.32 -19.20
N ARG A 110 53.17 -16.56 -20.29
CA ARG A 110 54.22 -16.40 -21.31
C ARG A 110 55.29 -15.37 -21.00
N SER A 111 54.93 -14.25 -20.36
CA SER A 111 55.86 -13.12 -20.25
C SER A 111 56.69 -13.10 -18.96
N GLY A 112 56.37 -13.95 -17.99
CA GLY A 112 57.01 -13.95 -16.67
C GLY A 112 56.79 -12.68 -15.84
N ASN A 113 56.03 -11.69 -16.35
CA ASN A 113 55.81 -10.41 -15.69
C ASN A 113 54.66 -10.52 -14.67
N GLU A 114 54.99 -10.32 -13.39
CA GLU A 114 54.04 -10.36 -12.27
C GLU A 114 52.86 -9.39 -12.45
N GLY A 115 53.06 -8.28 -13.17
CA GLY A 115 52.04 -7.28 -13.45
C GLY A 115 50.76 -7.85 -14.08
N TRP A 116 50.82 -8.97 -14.81
CA TRP A 116 49.61 -9.63 -15.31
C TRP A 116 48.77 -10.27 -14.21
N TYR A 117 49.38 -10.84 -13.17
CA TYR A 117 48.66 -11.36 -12.01
C TYR A 117 48.01 -10.22 -11.20
N PHE A 118 48.69 -9.07 -11.09
CA PHE A 118 48.09 -7.84 -10.56
C PHE A 118 46.88 -7.40 -11.40
N SER A 119 47.02 -7.38 -12.73
CA SER A 119 45.92 -7.04 -13.64
C SER A 119 44.73 -8.01 -13.53
N MET A 120 44.97 -9.32 -13.35
CA MET A 120 43.90 -10.29 -13.12
C MET A 120 43.12 -9.99 -11.82
N PHE A 121 43.81 -9.60 -10.74
CA PHE A 121 43.18 -9.21 -9.49
C PHE A 121 42.32 -7.96 -9.63
N VAL A 122 42.82 -6.95 -10.35
CA VAL A 122 42.06 -5.76 -10.73
C VAL A 122 40.83 -6.12 -11.58
N TRP A 123 41.00 -7.01 -12.55
CA TRP A 123 39.94 -7.46 -13.46
C TRP A 123 38.81 -8.22 -12.76
N MET A 124 39.07 -8.85 -11.60
CA MET A 124 38.07 -9.53 -10.79
C MET A 124 36.85 -8.65 -10.48
N ARG A 125 37.07 -7.36 -10.23
CA ARG A 125 35.98 -6.44 -9.87
C ARG A 125 35.13 -6.06 -11.07
N PHE A 126 35.75 -5.86 -12.23
CA PHE A 126 35.00 -5.71 -13.49
C PHE A 126 34.21 -6.98 -13.85
N PHE A 127 34.81 -8.15 -13.69
CA PHE A 127 34.13 -9.44 -13.89
C PHE A 127 32.86 -9.57 -13.02
N THR A 128 32.94 -9.24 -11.72
CA THR A 128 31.77 -9.26 -10.83
C THR A 128 30.72 -8.22 -11.22
N PHE A 129 31.15 -7.01 -11.59
CA PHE A 129 30.27 -5.93 -12.00
C PHE A 129 29.48 -6.30 -13.27
N LEU A 130 30.16 -6.78 -14.32
CA LEU A 130 29.52 -7.10 -15.59
C LEU A 130 28.52 -8.26 -15.41
N ASN A 131 28.88 -9.30 -14.67
CA ASN A 131 27.95 -10.40 -14.39
C ASN A 131 26.70 -9.93 -13.62
N ALA A 132 26.85 -9.08 -12.60
CA ALA A 132 25.71 -8.56 -11.84
C ALA A 132 24.75 -7.73 -12.71
N VAL A 133 25.28 -6.83 -13.53
CA VAL A 133 24.46 -5.99 -14.43
C VAL A 133 23.80 -6.80 -15.53
N MET A 134 24.51 -7.76 -16.14
CA MET A 134 23.94 -8.64 -17.17
C MET A 134 22.84 -9.53 -16.61
N PHE A 135 23.06 -10.14 -15.44
CA PHE A 135 22.05 -10.95 -14.74
C PHE A 135 20.81 -10.13 -14.41
N GLY A 136 20.96 -8.96 -13.79
CA GLY A 136 19.85 -8.04 -13.49
C GLY A 136 19.10 -7.59 -14.75
N GLY A 137 19.82 -7.33 -15.84
CA GLY A 137 19.24 -6.93 -17.14
C GLY A 137 18.45 -8.03 -17.85
N VAL A 138 18.83 -9.31 -17.67
CA VAL A 138 18.08 -10.48 -18.14
C VAL A 138 16.84 -10.68 -17.29
N PHE A 139 17.02 -10.67 -15.97
CA PHE A 139 15.96 -10.84 -14.97
C PHE A 139 14.82 -9.85 -15.17
N ALA A 140 15.13 -8.54 -15.23
CA ALA A 140 14.16 -7.46 -15.36
C ALA A 140 13.43 -7.39 -16.72
N ARG A 141 13.83 -8.21 -17.71
CA ARG A 141 13.13 -8.32 -19.01
C ARG A 141 12.29 -9.58 -19.15
N ILE A 142 12.61 -10.64 -18.39
CA ILE A 142 11.87 -11.89 -18.43
C ILE A 142 10.71 -11.87 -17.44
N PHE A 143 10.97 -11.34 -16.23
CA PHE A 143 10.02 -11.23 -15.13
C PHE A 143 9.56 -9.78 -14.90
N ASN A 144 8.28 -9.62 -14.56
CA ASN A 144 7.75 -8.32 -14.12
C ASN A 144 8.16 -8.00 -12.67
N MET A 145 7.82 -6.82 -12.15
CA MET A 145 8.25 -6.38 -10.81
C MET A 145 7.70 -7.26 -9.66
N GLN A 146 6.52 -7.86 -9.82
CA GLN A 146 5.87 -8.71 -8.81
C GLN A 146 6.46 -10.11 -8.79
N GLN A 147 6.56 -10.75 -9.96
CA GLN A 147 7.34 -11.98 -10.17
C GLN A 147 8.79 -11.79 -9.69
N GLY A 148 9.35 -10.60 -9.93
CA GLY A 148 10.66 -10.20 -9.46
C GLY A 148 10.83 -10.35 -7.96
N LYS A 149 9.97 -9.71 -7.16
CA LYS A 149 9.99 -9.82 -5.69
C LYS A 149 9.88 -11.28 -5.21
N ARG A 150 8.97 -12.07 -5.82
CA ARG A 150 8.72 -13.47 -5.45
C ARG A 150 9.87 -14.41 -5.80
N LEU A 151 10.40 -14.31 -7.02
CA LEU A 151 11.29 -15.30 -7.61
C LEU A 151 12.77 -14.92 -7.52
N PHE A 152 13.14 -13.65 -7.24
CA PHE A 152 14.54 -13.23 -7.21
C PHE A 152 15.37 -14.03 -6.21
N ALA A 153 14.87 -14.29 -4.99
CA ALA A 153 15.60 -15.06 -3.99
C ALA A 153 15.90 -16.50 -4.47
N LEU A 154 14.90 -17.18 -5.03
CA LEU A 154 15.03 -18.54 -5.56
C LEU A 154 15.95 -18.61 -6.79
N ILE A 155 15.79 -17.68 -7.72
CA ILE A 155 16.57 -17.64 -8.97
C ILE A 155 18.02 -17.27 -8.67
N SER A 156 18.24 -16.25 -7.85
CA SER A 156 19.59 -15.79 -7.51
C SER A 156 20.33 -16.80 -6.62
N ALA A 157 19.65 -17.60 -5.78
CA ALA A 157 20.29 -18.65 -4.98
C ALA A 157 21.10 -19.69 -5.80
N GLY A 158 20.89 -19.78 -7.12
CA GLY A 158 21.79 -20.53 -8.00
C GLY A 158 23.25 -20.07 -7.89
N ASP A 159 23.50 -18.78 -7.69
CA ASP A 159 24.85 -18.22 -7.47
C ASP A 159 25.47 -18.71 -6.15
N VAL A 160 24.74 -18.72 -5.03
CA VAL A 160 25.27 -19.19 -3.74
C VAL A 160 25.48 -20.71 -3.75
N VAL A 161 24.55 -21.47 -4.34
CA VAL A 161 24.66 -22.94 -4.43
C VAL A 161 25.86 -23.36 -5.29
N SER A 162 26.05 -22.73 -6.46
CA SER A 162 27.25 -22.96 -7.27
C SER A 162 28.53 -22.51 -6.57
N GLN A 163 28.49 -21.41 -5.82
CA GLN A 163 29.64 -20.95 -5.05
C GLN A 163 30.02 -21.94 -3.94
N MET A 164 29.04 -22.42 -3.17
CA MET A 164 29.22 -23.44 -2.15
C MET A 164 29.89 -24.71 -2.72
N LEU A 165 29.31 -25.28 -3.80
CA LEU A 165 29.86 -26.47 -4.45
C LEU A 165 31.25 -26.22 -5.07
N GLY A 166 31.44 -25.06 -5.72
CA GLY A 166 32.70 -24.64 -6.30
C GLY A 166 33.80 -24.54 -5.24
N TYR A 167 33.57 -23.81 -4.16
CA TYR A 167 34.54 -23.59 -3.09
C TYR A 167 34.96 -24.91 -2.42
N PHE A 168 34.01 -25.81 -2.09
CA PHE A 168 34.35 -27.14 -1.56
C PHE A 168 35.05 -28.06 -2.58
N SER A 169 34.89 -27.83 -3.88
CA SER A 169 35.64 -28.58 -4.91
C SER A 169 37.09 -28.13 -5.06
N VAL A 170 37.45 -26.90 -4.65
CA VAL A 170 38.81 -26.34 -4.85
C VAL A 170 39.90 -27.23 -4.26
N PRO A 171 39.87 -27.67 -2.99
CA PRO A 171 40.93 -28.53 -2.43
C PRO A 171 41.14 -29.84 -3.21
N LEU A 172 40.06 -30.41 -3.76
CA LEU A 172 40.11 -31.64 -4.56
C LEU A 172 40.76 -31.39 -5.93
N LEU A 173 40.43 -30.27 -6.57
CA LEU A 173 40.98 -29.88 -7.87
C LEU A 173 42.47 -29.51 -7.78
N LEU A 174 42.87 -28.82 -6.71
CA LEU A 174 44.26 -28.44 -6.47
C LEU A 174 45.20 -29.64 -6.36
N ARG A 175 44.75 -30.74 -5.74
CA ARG A 175 45.53 -31.98 -5.57
C ARG A 175 46.00 -32.57 -6.90
N ASN A 176 45.19 -32.46 -7.94
CA ASN A 176 45.43 -33.14 -9.22
C ASN A 176 45.93 -32.21 -10.34
N ALA A 177 45.57 -30.91 -10.31
CA ALA A 177 45.80 -30.01 -11.44
C ALA A 177 46.25 -28.58 -11.06
N GLY A 178 46.43 -28.28 -9.77
CA GLY A 178 46.95 -27.01 -9.30
C GLY A 178 46.03 -25.79 -9.55
N VAL A 179 46.56 -24.59 -9.30
CA VAL A 179 45.78 -23.33 -9.31
C VAL A 179 45.38 -22.92 -10.74
N SER A 180 46.18 -23.25 -11.75
CA SER A 180 45.89 -22.94 -13.16
C SER A 180 44.67 -23.66 -13.70
N ALA A 181 44.35 -24.86 -13.19
CA ALA A 181 43.15 -25.61 -13.57
C ALA A 181 41.84 -24.87 -13.23
N LEU A 182 41.83 -24.09 -12.15
CA LEU A 182 40.67 -23.30 -11.76
C LEU A 182 40.31 -22.27 -12.86
N LEU A 183 41.31 -21.62 -13.47
CA LEU A 183 41.09 -20.65 -14.54
C LEU A 183 40.55 -21.31 -15.83
N TRP A 184 40.94 -22.55 -16.12
CA TRP A 184 40.34 -23.33 -17.21
C TRP A 184 38.85 -23.64 -16.93
N ILE A 185 38.50 -24.02 -15.70
CA ILE A 185 37.10 -24.26 -15.31
C ILE A 185 36.28 -22.97 -15.37
N CYS A 186 36.85 -21.83 -14.96
CA CYS A 186 36.24 -20.51 -15.13
C CYS A 186 35.92 -20.22 -16.61
N MET A 187 36.90 -20.36 -17.51
CA MET A 187 36.68 -20.14 -18.95
C MET A 187 35.63 -21.09 -19.53
N GLY A 188 35.62 -22.36 -19.11
CA GLY A 188 34.56 -23.32 -19.47
C GLY A 188 33.18 -22.88 -18.99
N GLY A 189 33.07 -22.37 -17.76
CA GLY A 189 31.85 -21.76 -17.23
C GLY A 189 31.35 -20.59 -18.07
N ILE A 190 32.23 -19.67 -18.46
CA ILE A 190 31.91 -18.53 -19.32
C ILE A 190 31.46 -18.97 -20.73
N VAL A 191 32.08 -20.01 -21.29
CA VAL A 191 31.63 -20.61 -22.57
C VAL A 191 30.20 -21.15 -22.44
N LEU A 192 29.90 -21.88 -21.37
CA LEU A 192 28.54 -22.38 -21.11
C LEU A 192 27.53 -21.23 -20.90
N GLN A 193 27.92 -20.15 -20.21
CA GLN A 193 27.09 -18.94 -20.10
C GLN A 193 26.83 -18.31 -21.47
N LEU A 194 27.85 -18.20 -22.33
CA LEU A 194 27.71 -17.65 -23.68
C LEU A 194 26.76 -18.49 -24.54
N CYS A 195 26.89 -19.82 -24.50
CA CYS A 195 25.95 -20.74 -25.16
C CYS A 195 24.52 -20.57 -24.65
N LEU A 196 24.32 -20.48 -23.33
CA LEU A 196 23.01 -20.25 -22.71
C LEU A 196 22.43 -18.89 -23.13
N ILE A 197 23.25 -17.84 -23.22
CA ILE A 197 22.83 -16.50 -23.67
C ILE A 197 22.44 -16.50 -25.14
N LEU A 198 23.19 -17.20 -26.01
CA LEU A 198 22.82 -17.34 -27.42
C LEU A 198 21.47 -18.06 -27.58
N PHE A 199 21.21 -19.07 -26.73
CA PHE A 199 19.89 -19.72 -26.63
C PHE A 199 18.81 -18.75 -26.12
N LEU A 200 19.05 -18.04 -25.01
CA LEU A 200 18.11 -17.06 -24.43
C LEU A 200 17.77 -15.93 -25.40
N ASN A 201 18.74 -15.43 -26.17
CA ASN A 201 18.54 -14.42 -27.22
C ASN A 201 17.62 -14.92 -28.35
N LYS A 202 17.68 -16.21 -28.68
CA LYS A 202 16.76 -16.83 -29.65
C LYS A 202 15.37 -17.05 -29.06
N TYR A 203 15.30 -17.49 -27.80
CA TYR A 203 14.05 -17.86 -27.12
C TYR A 203 13.22 -16.66 -26.66
N TYR A 204 13.85 -15.59 -26.16
CA TYR A 204 13.18 -14.36 -25.67
C TYR A 204 13.36 -13.16 -26.63
N ARG A 205 13.50 -13.42 -27.93
CA ARG A 205 13.83 -12.40 -28.96
C ARG A 205 12.97 -11.14 -28.85
N GLU A 206 11.65 -11.29 -28.70
CA GLU A 206 10.71 -10.16 -28.60
C GLU A 206 10.89 -9.37 -27.30
N LYS A 207 10.88 -10.03 -26.13
CA LYS A 207 11.09 -9.38 -24.81
C LYS A 207 12.43 -8.61 -24.74
N PHE A 208 13.45 -9.05 -25.47
CA PHE A 208 14.77 -8.39 -25.52
C PHE A 208 14.87 -7.25 -26.54
N ILE A 209 13.92 -7.14 -27.49
CA ILE A 209 13.85 -6.04 -28.46
C ILE A 209 13.00 -4.89 -27.90
N THR A 210 11.82 -5.18 -27.37
CA THR A 210 10.80 -4.18 -26.99
C THR A 210 11.19 -3.36 -25.75
N ASN A 211 11.88 -3.97 -24.78
CA ASN A 211 12.27 -3.31 -23.52
C ASN A 211 13.67 -2.65 -23.60
N GLN A 212 13.80 -1.64 -24.46
CA GLN A 212 14.98 -0.76 -24.51
C GLN A 212 14.67 0.59 -23.87
N PRO A 213 15.42 1.04 -22.83
CA PRO A 213 15.27 2.38 -22.29
C PRO A 213 15.73 3.42 -23.33
N LYS A 214 14.92 4.45 -23.58
CA LYS A 214 15.25 5.52 -24.54
C LYS A 214 16.52 6.28 -24.09
N PRO A 215 17.47 6.59 -24.99
CA PRO A 215 18.64 7.41 -24.65
C PRO A 215 18.21 8.82 -24.23
N GLY A 216 18.71 9.30 -23.07
CA GLY A 216 18.49 10.68 -22.60
C GLY A 216 18.25 10.84 -21.09
N ALA A 217 17.70 9.82 -20.41
CA ALA A 217 17.22 9.92 -19.02
C ALA A 217 18.31 10.13 -17.93
N LEU A 218 19.60 10.19 -18.30
CA LEU A 218 20.71 10.44 -17.37
C LEU A 218 20.90 11.92 -17.04
N ASN A 219 20.55 12.83 -17.97
CA ASN A 219 20.84 14.27 -17.83
C ASN A 219 19.71 15.06 -17.12
N THR A 220 18.51 14.48 -17.00
CA THR A 220 17.30 15.16 -16.49
C THR A 220 17.20 15.18 -14.95
N ILE A 221 18.24 14.77 -14.23
CA ILE A 221 18.21 14.68 -12.76
C ILE A 221 18.31 16.08 -12.11
N GLU A 222 19.00 17.04 -12.72
CA GLU A 222 19.56 18.20 -11.99
C GLU A 222 18.74 19.50 -12.05
N GLN A 223 17.71 19.62 -12.91
CA GLN A 223 17.15 20.94 -13.28
C GLN A 223 16.06 21.56 -12.36
N LYS A 224 15.66 20.89 -11.27
CA LYS A 224 14.91 21.48 -10.13
C LYS A 224 14.79 20.42 -9.02
N GLN A 225 15.56 20.57 -7.95
CA GLN A 225 15.45 19.74 -6.74
C GLN A 225 15.43 20.62 -5.50
N ASP A 226 14.52 20.33 -4.59
CA ASP A 226 14.43 20.98 -3.28
C ASP A 226 15.56 20.49 -2.35
N GLY A 227 15.89 21.26 -1.30
CA GLY A 227 17.00 21.00 -0.38
C GLY A 227 16.92 19.62 0.29
N ASN A 228 15.72 19.21 0.69
CA ASN A 228 15.48 17.88 1.28
C ASN A 228 15.77 16.74 0.28
N THR A 229 15.36 16.89 -0.98
CA THR A 229 15.61 15.88 -2.03
C THR A 229 17.11 15.73 -2.30
N ARG A 230 17.86 16.84 -2.32
CA ARG A 230 19.32 16.81 -2.47
C ARG A 230 20.02 16.14 -1.27
N SER A 231 19.57 16.44 -0.04
CA SER A 231 20.06 15.78 1.18
C SER A 231 19.83 14.26 1.12
N TYR A 232 18.62 13.83 0.73
CA TYR A 232 18.26 12.42 0.61
C TYR A 232 19.14 11.66 -0.39
N TYR A 233 19.37 12.20 -1.59
CA TYR A 233 20.24 11.53 -2.57
C TYR A 233 21.71 11.51 -2.14
N SER A 234 22.19 12.53 -1.40
CA SER A 234 23.52 12.50 -0.78
C SER A 234 23.64 11.38 0.27
N LEU A 235 22.61 11.19 1.09
CA LEU A 235 22.56 10.12 2.09
C LEU A 235 22.45 8.73 1.43
N MET A 236 21.65 8.55 0.37
CA MET A 236 21.63 7.33 -0.42
C MET A 236 22.99 7.00 -1.06
N PHE A 237 23.75 8.03 -1.46
CA PHE A 237 25.10 7.87 -2.00
C PHE A 237 26.06 7.36 -0.91
N LEU A 238 26.06 7.99 0.26
CA LEU A 238 26.90 7.57 1.40
C LEU A 238 26.56 6.16 1.88
N VAL A 239 25.28 5.80 1.98
CA VAL A 239 24.82 4.45 2.37
C VAL A 239 25.18 3.38 1.34
N SER A 240 25.41 3.72 0.07
CA SER A 240 25.97 2.80 -0.93
C SER A 240 27.50 2.67 -0.87
N LEU A 241 28.18 3.74 -0.41
CA LEU A 241 29.63 3.84 -0.36
C LEU A 241 30.22 3.17 0.88
N LEU A 242 29.61 3.36 2.05
CA LEU A 242 30.10 2.84 3.34
C LEU A 242 30.17 1.30 3.42
N PRO A 243 29.21 0.50 2.90
CA PRO A 243 29.34 -0.95 2.83
C PRO A 243 30.53 -1.41 1.98
N MET A 244 30.92 -0.64 0.95
CA MET A 244 32.10 -0.94 0.13
C MET A 244 33.39 -0.61 0.88
N LEU A 245 33.42 0.49 1.64
CA LEU A 245 34.53 0.77 2.58
C LEU A 245 34.70 -0.38 3.59
N GLY A 246 33.61 -0.81 4.21
CA GLY A 246 33.61 -1.94 5.14
C GLY A 246 34.06 -3.25 4.50
N PHE A 247 33.53 -3.58 3.32
CA PHE A 247 33.93 -4.77 2.55
C PHE A 247 35.45 -4.79 2.29
N TYR A 248 36.02 -3.72 1.72
CA TYR A 248 37.45 -3.68 1.37
C TYR A 248 38.37 -3.59 2.59
N TYR A 249 37.93 -2.97 3.68
CA TYR A 249 38.65 -3.01 4.95
C TYR A 249 38.75 -4.44 5.50
N VAL A 250 37.62 -5.17 5.55
CA VAL A 250 37.60 -6.55 6.05
C VAL A 250 38.30 -7.51 5.07
N ASP A 251 38.22 -7.27 3.76
CA ASP A 251 39.03 -7.96 2.73
C ASP A 251 40.53 -7.72 3.00
N TYR A 252 40.97 -6.48 3.24
CA TYR A 252 42.37 -6.19 3.56
C TYR A 252 42.86 -6.96 4.79
N MET A 253 42.13 -6.86 5.91
CA MET A 253 42.52 -7.51 7.15
C MET A 253 42.62 -9.02 6.97
N PHE A 254 41.62 -9.64 6.36
CA PHE A 254 41.60 -11.08 6.12
C PHE A 254 42.72 -11.54 5.17
N LEU A 255 42.97 -10.82 4.07
CA LEU A 255 44.01 -11.18 3.10
C LEU A 255 45.44 -10.88 3.62
N ASN A 256 45.60 -9.86 4.48
CA ASN A 256 46.86 -9.55 5.16
C ASN A 256 47.26 -10.68 6.12
N GLU A 257 46.37 -11.09 7.03
CA GLU A 257 46.66 -12.19 7.95
C GLU A 257 46.86 -13.52 7.20
N LEU A 258 46.09 -13.79 6.14
CA LEU A 258 46.32 -14.97 5.29
C LEU A 258 47.70 -15.01 4.64
N LYS A 259 48.28 -13.84 4.30
CA LYS A 259 49.65 -13.75 3.76
C LYS A 259 50.73 -14.00 4.82
N LEU A 260 50.42 -13.76 6.11
CA LEU A 260 51.31 -14.07 7.23
C LEU A 260 51.28 -15.57 7.57
N GLU A 261 50.08 -16.17 7.57
CA GLU A 261 49.87 -17.58 7.91
C GLU A 261 50.28 -18.55 6.78
N TYR A 262 50.06 -18.18 5.50
CA TYR A 262 50.28 -19.06 4.36
C TYR A 262 51.24 -18.48 3.31
N THR A 263 52.35 -19.18 3.08
CA THR A 263 53.36 -18.81 2.07
C THR A 263 53.08 -19.36 0.67
N SER A 264 52.36 -20.48 0.56
CA SER A 264 52.05 -21.15 -0.71
C SER A 264 50.66 -20.80 -1.24
N GLY A 265 50.57 -20.43 -2.52
CA GLY A 265 49.30 -20.14 -3.18
C GLY A 265 48.32 -21.33 -3.13
N GLN A 266 48.79 -22.57 -3.27
CA GLN A 266 47.92 -23.75 -3.15
C GLN A 266 47.29 -23.87 -1.76
N ALA A 267 48.05 -23.56 -0.69
CA ALA A 267 47.53 -23.58 0.68
C ALA A 267 46.47 -22.49 0.89
N VAL A 268 46.74 -21.27 0.41
CA VAL A 268 45.78 -20.15 0.40
C VAL A 268 44.50 -20.53 -0.35
N ALA A 269 44.61 -21.09 -1.56
CA ALA A 269 43.45 -21.51 -2.35
C ALA A 269 42.63 -22.62 -1.67
N GLY A 270 43.30 -23.60 -1.04
CA GLY A 270 42.66 -24.67 -0.28
C GLY A 270 41.90 -24.14 0.95
N PHE A 271 42.53 -23.27 1.73
CA PHE A 271 41.90 -22.60 2.87
C PHE A 271 40.69 -21.77 2.43
N LEU A 272 40.85 -20.91 1.41
CA LEU A 272 39.77 -20.10 0.86
C LEU A 272 38.60 -20.96 0.37
N GLY A 273 38.87 -22.12 -0.25
CA GLY A 273 37.83 -23.08 -0.65
C GLY A 273 37.04 -23.64 0.53
N LEU A 274 37.69 -24.09 1.60
CA LEU A 274 36.98 -24.61 2.77
C LEU A 274 36.24 -23.50 3.53
N PHE A 275 36.90 -22.38 3.79
CA PHE A 275 36.34 -21.27 4.56
C PHE A 275 35.17 -20.59 3.82
N LEU A 276 35.35 -20.17 2.56
CA LEU A 276 34.28 -19.52 1.80
C LEU A 276 33.16 -20.48 1.40
N GLY A 277 33.44 -21.79 1.28
CA GLY A 277 32.41 -22.83 1.16
C GLY A 277 31.51 -22.87 2.40
N GLY A 278 32.10 -22.83 3.60
CA GLY A 278 31.36 -22.70 4.86
C GLY A 278 30.56 -21.40 4.96
N VAL A 279 31.15 -20.27 4.59
CA VAL A 279 30.42 -18.97 4.54
C VAL A 279 29.25 -19.02 3.57
N ALA A 280 29.39 -19.69 2.41
CA ALA A 280 28.30 -19.83 1.43
C ALA A 280 27.13 -20.69 1.96
N ILE A 281 27.36 -21.68 2.83
CA ILE A 281 26.27 -22.40 3.52
C ILE A 281 25.48 -21.45 4.41
N VAL A 282 26.17 -20.66 5.24
CA VAL A 282 25.52 -19.70 6.14
C VAL A 282 24.78 -18.62 5.34
N GLU A 283 25.41 -18.09 4.28
CA GLU A 283 24.80 -17.14 3.34
C GLU A 283 23.50 -17.71 2.74
N LEU A 284 23.52 -18.95 2.25
CA LEU A 284 22.35 -19.61 1.66
C LEU A 284 21.22 -19.78 2.67
N ILE A 285 21.51 -20.26 3.88
CA ILE A 285 20.52 -20.45 4.95
C ILE A 285 19.91 -19.10 5.36
N THR A 286 20.75 -18.09 5.61
CA THR A 286 20.27 -16.75 6.00
C THR A 286 19.43 -16.12 4.89
N ARG A 287 19.88 -16.19 3.64
CA ARG A 287 19.22 -15.60 2.47
C ARG A 287 17.86 -16.26 2.16
N LEU A 288 17.73 -17.58 2.33
CA LEU A 288 16.49 -18.30 2.05
C LEU A 288 15.47 -18.28 3.19
N PHE A 289 15.89 -18.37 4.46
CA PHE A 289 14.97 -18.60 5.59
C PHE A 289 14.82 -17.41 6.55
N ILE A 290 15.83 -16.54 6.65
CA ILE A 290 15.91 -15.49 7.68
C ILE A 290 15.69 -14.09 7.09
N SER A 291 16.32 -13.81 5.94
CA SER A 291 16.34 -12.51 5.25
C SER A 291 14.96 -11.88 5.13
N GLY A 292 14.04 -12.55 4.43
CA GLY A 292 12.69 -12.04 4.18
C GLY A 292 11.93 -11.73 5.47
N ARG A 293 11.92 -12.67 6.43
CA ARG A 293 11.19 -12.53 7.71
C ARG A 293 11.69 -11.35 8.55
N LEU A 294 13.01 -11.19 8.70
CA LEU A 294 13.54 -10.07 9.51
C LEU A 294 13.36 -8.72 8.80
N LEU A 295 13.47 -8.67 7.47
CA LEU A 295 13.24 -7.44 6.71
C LEU A 295 11.76 -7.03 6.72
N THR A 296 10.81 -7.98 6.70
CA THR A 296 9.38 -7.65 6.87
C THR A 296 9.03 -7.25 8.30
N MET A 297 9.62 -7.86 9.34
CA MET A 297 9.28 -7.53 10.74
C MET A 297 9.95 -6.26 11.27
N TYR A 298 11.18 -5.95 10.82
CA TYR A 298 11.97 -4.84 11.36
C TYR A 298 12.33 -3.75 10.33
N GLY A 299 11.86 -3.92 9.09
CA GLY A 299 11.91 -2.92 8.03
C GLY A 299 13.31 -2.43 7.63
N LEU A 300 13.32 -1.30 6.92
CA LEU A 300 14.53 -0.64 6.42
C LEU A 300 15.55 -0.33 7.53
N LYS A 301 15.07 0.07 8.71
CA LYS A 301 15.90 0.46 9.86
C LYS A 301 16.83 -0.67 10.29
N PHE A 302 16.36 -1.92 10.32
CA PHE A 302 17.19 -3.06 10.66
C PHE A 302 18.22 -3.36 9.56
N GLY A 303 17.78 -3.49 8.31
CA GLY A 303 18.63 -3.95 7.21
C GLY A 303 19.84 -3.05 6.91
N ILE A 304 19.73 -1.73 7.13
CA ILE A 304 20.88 -0.81 6.95
C ILE A 304 21.82 -0.75 8.15
N ASN A 305 21.35 -1.07 9.37
CA ASN A 305 22.13 -0.96 10.60
C ASN A 305 22.78 -2.27 11.03
N ILE A 306 22.21 -3.43 10.68
CA ILE A 306 22.72 -4.73 11.14
C ILE A 306 24.19 -4.94 10.76
N LEU A 307 24.57 -4.62 9.52
CA LEU A 307 25.95 -4.76 9.03
C LEU A 307 26.96 -3.91 9.82
N PRO A 308 26.84 -2.56 9.92
CA PRO A 308 27.80 -1.77 10.70
C PRO A 308 27.80 -2.09 12.20
N LEU A 309 26.65 -2.48 12.79
CA LEU A 309 26.59 -2.91 14.19
C LEU A 309 27.40 -4.19 14.44
N THR A 310 27.23 -5.22 13.60
CA THR A 310 27.96 -6.48 13.74
C THR A 310 29.44 -6.35 13.39
N LEU A 311 29.79 -5.47 12.44
CA LEU A 311 31.18 -5.15 12.16
C LEU A 311 31.82 -4.44 13.36
N LEU A 312 31.16 -3.42 13.93
CA LEU A 312 31.62 -2.74 15.16
C LEU A 312 31.83 -3.72 16.31
N PHE A 313 30.89 -4.63 16.55
CA PHE A 313 31.06 -5.69 17.54
C PHE A 313 32.30 -6.57 17.26
N SER A 314 32.45 -7.05 16.01
CA SER A 314 33.61 -7.88 15.64
C SER A 314 34.94 -7.13 15.76
N THR A 315 35.00 -5.84 15.37
CA THR A 315 36.21 -5.02 15.45
C THR A 315 36.57 -4.68 16.90
N LEU A 316 35.58 -4.47 17.79
CA LEU A 316 35.85 -4.33 19.23
C LEU A 316 36.48 -5.60 19.81
N LEU A 317 36.00 -6.79 19.42
CA LEU A 317 36.62 -8.06 19.83
C LEU A 317 38.03 -8.22 19.26
N ILE A 318 38.27 -7.87 17.98
CA ILE A 318 39.60 -7.88 17.37
C ILE A 318 40.57 -6.99 18.17
N VAL A 319 40.17 -5.74 18.49
CA VAL A 319 40.99 -4.81 19.29
C VAL A 319 41.24 -5.36 20.71
N PHE A 320 40.22 -5.91 21.36
CA PHE A 320 40.33 -6.49 22.71
C PHE A 320 41.35 -7.64 22.75
N PHE A 321 41.27 -8.61 21.83
CA PHE A 321 42.23 -9.71 21.79
C PHE A 321 43.62 -9.29 21.28
N ALA A 322 43.71 -8.30 20.39
CA ALA A 322 44.99 -7.78 19.91
C ALA A 322 45.81 -7.03 20.99
N LEU A 323 45.15 -6.55 22.04
CA LEU A 323 45.82 -5.94 23.20
C LEU A 323 46.35 -6.97 24.21
N MET A 324 45.96 -8.24 24.11
CA MET A 324 46.38 -9.29 25.05
C MET A 324 47.48 -10.19 24.45
N PRO A 325 48.67 -10.28 25.07
CA PRO A 325 49.73 -11.18 24.63
C PRO A 325 49.27 -12.64 24.55
N GLY A 326 49.70 -13.36 23.51
CA GLY A 326 49.41 -14.80 23.33
C GLY A 326 48.11 -15.13 22.57
N PHE A 327 47.22 -14.16 22.30
CA PHE A 327 45.92 -14.42 21.68
C PHE A 327 45.85 -14.24 20.15
N ALA A 328 46.99 -14.28 19.44
CA ALA A 328 47.07 -14.05 17.99
C ALA A 328 46.13 -14.96 17.16
N GLY A 329 45.99 -16.24 17.53
CA GLY A 329 45.05 -17.16 16.87
C GLY A 329 43.57 -16.78 17.05
N LEU A 330 43.21 -16.13 18.16
CA LEU A 330 41.87 -15.57 18.34
C LEU A 330 41.68 -14.31 17.49
N VAL A 331 42.71 -13.48 17.32
CA VAL A 331 42.66 -12.31 16.43
C VAL A 331 42.35 -12.75 14.99
N PHE A 332 43.06 -13.74 14.45
CA PHE A 332 42.74 -14.32 13.14
C PHE A 332 41.31 -14.88 13.08
N SER A 333 40.90 -15.62 14.11
CA SER A 333 39.55 -16.18 14.21
C SER A 333 38.45 -15.10 14.22
N MET A 334 38.68 -13.96 14.89
CA MET A 334 37.75 -12.84 14.91
C MET A 334 37.75 -12.06 13.58
N ILE A 335 38.88 -11.96 12.88
CA ILE A 335 38.94 -11.39 11.52
C ILE A 335 38.18 -12.29 10.53
N ALA A 336 38.36 -13.62 10.60
CA ALA A 336 37.59 -14.57 9.82
C ALA A 336 36.08 -14.51 10.15
N PHE A 337 35.71 -14.38 11.43
CA PHE A 337 34.32 -14.18 11.84
C PHE A 337 33.76 -12.84 11.32
N SER A 338 34.53 -11.75 11.36
CA SER A 338 34.17 -10.47 10.75
C SER A 338 33.95 -10.62 9.23
N LYS A 339 34.76 -11.43 8.53
CA LYS A 339 34.59 -11.72 7.10
C LYS A 339 33.32 -12.51 6.79
N LEU A 340 32.97 -13.48 7.64
CA LEU A 340 31.71 -14.21 7.55
C LEU A 340 30.52 -13.27 7.75
N LEU A 341 30.53 -12.45 8.81
CA LEU A 341 29.47 -11.50 9.12
C LEU A 341 29.30 -10.46 8.01
N GLU A 342 30.40 -9.86 7.53
CA GLU A 342 30.39 -8.92 6.40
C GLU A 342 29.63 -9.52 5.22
N ARG A 343 30.09 -10.69 4.75
CA ARG A 343 29.55 -11.33 3.55
C ARG A 343 28.09 -11.72 3.71
N VAL A 344 27.77 -12.46 4.78
CA VAL A 344 26.40 -12.96 5.02
C VAL A 344 25.42 -11.80 5.17
N LEU A 345 25.76 -10.78 5.98
CA LEU A 345 24.84 -9.71 6.31
C LEU A 345 24.73 -8.66 5.20
N ARG A 346 25.79 -8.42 4.43
CA ARG A 346 25.73 -7.49 3.30
C ARG A 346 24.79 -8.02 2.21
N PHE A 347 24.95 -9.28 1.78
CA PHE A 347 24.09 -9.88 0.77
C PHE A 347 22.69 -10.23 1.27
N SER A 348 22.53 -10.67 2.53
CA SER A 348 21.21 -11.10 3.06
C SER A 348 20.33 -9.94 3.55
N PHE A 349 20.91 -8.81 3.96
CA PHE A 349 20.14 -7.70 4.56
C PHE A 349 20.47 -6.34 3.96
N ASN A 350 21.76 -5.97 3.86
CA ASN A 350 22.13 -4.60 3.50
C ASN A 350 21.81 -4.26 2.03
N GLU A 351 22.15 -5.13 1.09
CA GLU A 351 21.85 -4.93 -0.34
C GLU A 351 20.34 -4.97 -0.63
N PRO A 352 19.53 -5.91 -0.10
CA PRO A 352 18.08 -5.86 -0.19
C PRO A 352 17.47 -4.59 0.43
N ALA A 353 17.90 -4.20 1.64
CA ALA A 353 17.40 -3.01 2.31
C ALA A 353 17.77 -1.72 1.55
N TYR A 354 18.93 -1.69 0.89
CA TYR A 354 19.30 -0.55 0.05
C TYR A 354 18.32 -0.34 -1.13
N GLN A 355 17.68 -1.40 -1.64
CA GLN A 355 16.72 -1.28 -2.73
C GLN A 355 15.41 -0.57 -2.31
N ILE A 356 15.08 -0.55 -1.02
CA ILE A 356 13.89 0.13 -0.47
C ILE A 356 14.00 1.66 -0.64
N PHE A 357 15.21 2.25 -0.57
CA PHE A 357 15.41 3.69 -0.81
C PHE A 357 14.99 4.16 -2.22
N TYR A 358 14.77 3.26 -3.19
CA TYR A 358 14.23 3.63 -4.50
C TYR A 358 12.69 3.72 -4.53
N GLN A 359 11.96 3.23 -3.50
CA GLN A 359 10.49 3.31 -3.46
C GLN A 359 9.97 4.77 -3.51
N PRO A 360 10.47 5.75 -2.71
CA PRO A 360 9.95 7.11 -2.73
C PRO A 360 10.38 7.92 -3.97
N VAL A 361 11.24 7.36 -4.82
CA VAL A 361 11.76 8.03 -6.02
C VAL A 361 10.75 7.88 -7.16
N PRO A 362 10.41 8.94 -7.92
CA PRO A 362 9.51 8.85 -9.07
C PRO A 362 9.98 7.83 -10.12
N PRO A 363 9.09 7.04 -10.75
CA PRO A 363 9.45 5.96 -11.68
C PRO A 363 10.40 6.41 -12.82
N GLU A 364 10.17 7.60 -13.38
CA GLU A 364 10.99 8.22 -14.42
C GLU A 364 12.47 8.37 -14.02
N LYS A 365 12.74 8.65 -12.74
CA LYS A 365 14.07 8.92 -12.19
C LYS A 365 14.71 7.69 -11.55
N ARG A 366 13.93 6.64 -11.22
CA ARG A 366 14.43 5.41 -10.56
C ARG A 366 15.57 4.75 -11.34
N PHE A 367 15.42 4.60 -12.65
CA PHE A 367 16.40 3.88 -13.47
C PHE A 367 17.75 4.61 -13.52
N SER A 368 17.76 5.90 -13.88
CA SER A 368 18.99 6.69 -13.99
C SER A 368 19.65 6.91 -12.62
N LEU A 369 18.86 7.10 -11.56
CA LEU A 369 19.38 7.14 -10.19
C LEU A 369 20.02 5.81 -9.79
N ARG A 370 19.36 4.67 -10.03
CA ARG A 370 19.91 3.33 -9.73
C ARG A 370 21.22 3.09 -10.49
N THR A 371 21.31 3.41 -11.78
CA THR A 371 22.57 3.26 -12.54
C THR A 371 23.69 4.13 -11.98
N ARG A 372 23.41 5.37 -11.57
CA ARG A 372 24.40 6.28 -10.94
C ARG A 372 24.85 5.75 -9.57
N MET A 373 23.91 5.28 -8.74
CA MET A 373 24.16 4.77 -7.38
C MET A 373 24.80 3.38 -7.35
N GLU A 374 24.58 2.53 -8.36
CA GLU A 374 25.25 1.22 -8.44
C GLU A 374 26.68 1.32 -8.99
N GLY A 375 27.03 2.38 -9.71
CA GLY A 375 28.39 2.61 -10.22
C GLY A 375 29.25 3.50 -9.31
N VAL A 376 28.90 4.78 -9.23
CA VAL A 376 29.80 5.85 -8.73
C VAL A 376 30.14 5.70 -7.24
N PRO A 377 29.19 5.55 -6.29
CA PRO A 377 29.52 5.44 -4.88
C PRO A 377 30.27 4.14 -4.56
N LYS A 378 29.94 3.04 -5.25
CA LYS A 378 30.63 1.76 -5.05
C LYS A 378 32.10 1.84 -5.48
N ALA A 379 32.38 2.39 -6.66
CA ALA A 379 33.75 2.59 -7.14
C ALA A 379 34.56 3.52 -6.22
N LEU A 380 33.96 4.65 -5.80
CA LEU A 380 34.60 5.57 -4.84
C LEU A 380 34.84 4.92 -3.47
N GLY A 381 33.91 4.08 -2.99
CA GLY A 381 34.12 3.29 -1.77
C GLY A 381 35.36 2.39 -1.87
N VAL A 382 35.63 1.78 -3.02
CA VAL A 382 36.86 1.00 -3.26
C VAL A 382 38.10 1.90 -3.21
N ILE A 383 38.08 3.02 -3.94
CA ILE A 383 39.22 3.93 -4.05
C ILE A 383 39.55 4.53 -2.68
N ILE A 384 38.54 4.99 -1.94
CA ILE A 384 38.71 5.59 -0.61
C ILE A 384 39.17 4.53 0.41
N ALA A 385 38.70 3.28 0.34
CA ALA A 385 39.23 2.21 1.20
C ALA A 385 40.72 2.00 0.96
N GLY A 386 41.11 1.82 -0.30
CA GLY A 386 42.51 1.63 -0.67
C GLY A 386 43.39 2.83 -0.31
N LEU A 387 42.91 4.06 -0.52
CA LEU A 387 43.63 5.27 -0.11
C LEU A 387 43.78 5.39 1.41
N LEU A 388 42.72 5.15 2.20
CA LEU A 388 42.79 5.21 3.67
C LEU A 388 43.80 4.20 4.23
N ILE A 389 43.75 2.95 3.75
CA ILE A 389 44.69 1.90 4.17
C ILE A 389 46.11 2.24 3.72
N LEU A 390 46.30 2.71 2.48
CA LEU A 390 47.61 3.12 1.96
C LEU A 390 48.21 4.28 2.77
N SER A 391 47.42 5.32 3.06
CA SER A 391 47.87 6.46 3.86
C SER A 391 48.32 6.03 5.26
N PHE A 392 47.58 5.12 5.91
CA PHE A 392 47.97 4.60 7.23
C PHE A 392 49.23 3.73 7.18
N ASN A 393 49.38 2.89 6.15
CA ASN A 393 50.57 2.07 5.94
C ASN A 393 51.83 2.92 5.69
N LEU A 394 51.69 4.04 4.95
CA LEU A 394 52.79 4.98 4.65
C LEU A 394 53.22 5.80 5.88
N LEU A 395 52.29 6.13 6.78
CA LEU A 395 52.57 6.83 8.04
C LEU A 395 53.27 5.97 9.10
N GLY A 396 53.62 4.71 8.78
CA GLY A 396 54.30 3.79 9.70
C GLY A 396 53.40 3.03 10.65
N PHE A 397 52.07 3.27 10.63
CA PHE A 397 51.09 2.57 11.46
C PHE A 397 50.76 1.16 10.94
N LYS A 398 51.79 0.36 10.65
CA LYS A 398 51.66 -1.00 10.09
C LYS A 398 51.05 -2.03 11.06
N ALA A 399 50.96 -1.74 12.35
CA ALA A 399 50.35 -2.64 13.31
C ALA A 399 48.82 -2.70 13.11
N SER A 400 48.29 -3.92 12.97
CA SER A 400 46.86 -4.22 12.75
C SER A 400 45.92 -3.47 13.72
N LEU A 401 46.38 -3.23 14.96
CA LEU A 401 45.67 -2.46 15.98
C LEU A 401 45.25 -1.05 15.51
N TYR A 402 46.14 -0.26 14.91
CA TYR A 402 45.83 1.13 14.53
C TYR A 402 44.80 1.23 13.41
N LEU A 403 44.88 0.33 12.44
CA LEU A 403 43.89 0.22 11.37
C LEU A 403 42.50 -0.19 11.91
N ASN A 404 42.45 -1.06 12.94
CA ASN A 404 41.18 -1.41 13.60
C ASN A 404 40.59 -0.24 14.41
N LEU A 405 41.44 0.58 15.06
CA LEU A 405 41.00 1.81 15.72
C LEU A 405 40.43 2.84 14.73
N LEU A 406 41.07 3.04 13.57
CA LEU A 406 40.51 3.86 12.49
C LEU A 406 39.15 3.31 12.02
N PHE A 407 39.04 1.99 11.85
CA PHE A 407 37.81 1.38 11.36
C PHE A 407 36.64 1.53 12.35
N LEU A 408 36.89 1.49 13.66
CA LEU A 408 35.88 1.84 14.67
C LEU A 408 35.35 3.27 14.49
N ALA A 409 36.21 4.25 14.22
CA ALA A 409 35.77 5.63 13.94
C ALA A 409 34.93 5.74 12.64
N VAL A 410 35.29 4.98 11.60
CA VAL A 410 34.50 4.86 10.36
C VAL A 410 33.13 4.21 10.62
N LEU A 411 33.08 3.15 11.43
CA LEU A 411 31.85 2.43 11.78
C LEU A 411 30.90 3.28 12.64
N ILE A 412 31.42 4.02 13.62
CA ILE A 412 30.64 4.99 14.41
C ILE A 412 30.05 6.05 13.46
N SER A 413 30.86 6.60 12.55
CA SER A 413 30.40 7.57 11.55
C SER A 413 29.31 6.99 10.64
N TRP A 414 29.46 5.73 10.22
CA TRP A 414 28.47 5.00 9.42
C TRP A 414 27.12 4.85 10.16
N LEU A 415 27.13 4.54 11.46
CA LEU A 415 25.91 4.44 12.28
C LEU A 415 25.17 5.78 12.44
N PHE A 416 25.89 6.91 12.46
CA PHE A 416 25.25 8.23 12.40
C PHE A 416 24.62 8.49 11.02
N ILE A 417 25.30 8.12 9.94
CA ILE A 417 24.82 8.29 8.56
C ILE A 417 23.58 7.42 8.29
N THR A 418 23.53 6.16 8.73
CA THR A 418 22.34 5.30 8.58
C THR A 418 21.14 5.85 9.35
N LYS A 419 21.35 6.36 10.57
CA LYS A 419 20.30 7.03 11.38
C LYS A 419 19.78 8.30 10.71
N ALA A 420 20.65 9.11 10.12
CA ALA A 420 20.27 10.30 9.36
C ALA A 420 19.53 9.94 8.06
N SER A 421 19.96 8.89 7.37
CA SER A 421 19.36 8.38 6.13
C SER A 421 17.94 7.85 6.35
N TYR A 422 17.72 7.11 7.44
CA TYR A 422 16.38 6.63 7.82
C TYR A 422 15.41 7.79 8.07
N ARG A 423 15.84 8.85 8.78
CA ARG A 423 15.00 10.04 9.00
C ARG A 423 14.61 10.73 7.69
N HIS A 424 15.56 10.92 6.76
CA HIS A 424 15.28 11.54 5.46
C HIS A 424 14.44 10.62 4.56
N TYR A 425 14.57 9.30 4.66
CA TYR A 425 13.68 8.35 4.00
C TYR A 425 12.22 8.55 4.43
N CYS A 426 11.95 8.59 5.75
CA CYS A 426 10.60 8.86 6.25
C CYS A 426 10.04 10.20 5.76
N MET A 427 10.86 11.27 5.73
CA MET A 427 10.45 12.57 5.19
C MET A 427 10.16 12.52 3.68
N MET A 428 11.00 11.87 2.89
CA MET A 428 10.79 11.74 1.44
C MET A 428 9.60 10.84 1.10
N LEU A 429 9.36 9.78 1.88
CA LEU A 429 8.16 8.97 1.77
C LEU A 429 6.92 9.82 2.05
N ALA A 430 6.88 10.53 3.19
CA ALA A 430 5.79 11.45 3.52
C ALA A 430 5.59 12.57 2.48
N GLN A 431 6.66 13.10 1.88
CA GLN A 431 6.57 14.05 0.78
C GLN A 431 6.02 13.43 -0.51
N PHE A 432 6.47 12.23 -0.90
CA PHE A 432 6.00 11.52 -2.09
C PHE A 432 4.51 11.17 -1.96
N VAL A 433 4.14 10.64 -0.79
CA VAL A 433 2.76 10.40 -0.32
C VAL A 433 1.94 11.71 -0.42
N LYS A 434 2.37 12.79 0.22
CA LYS A 434 1.72 14.12 0.14
C LYS A 434 1.62 14.68 -1.28
N GLN A 435 2.59 14.41 -2.14
CA GLN A 435 2.63 14.91 -3.52
C GLN A 435 1.68 14.11 -4.42
N LYS A 436 1.67 12.77 -4.31
CA LYS A 436 0.60 11.92 -4.86
C LYS A 436 -0.77 12.42 -4.38
N PHE A 437 -0.95 12.65 -3.07
CA PHE A 437 -2.20 13.19 -2.54
C PHE A 437 -2.53 14.57 -3.06
N SER A 438 -1.57 15.45 -3.32
CA SER A 438 -1.86 16.74 -3.97
C SER A 438 -2.29 16.55 -5.43
N THR A 439 -1.72 15.57 -6.14
CA THR A 439 -2.11 15.27 -7.53
C THR A 439 -3.47 14.58 -7.59
N VAL A 440 -3.75 13.62 -6.69
CA VAL A 440 -5.06 12.95 -6.58
C VAL A 440 -6.11 13.91 -6.03
N ARG A 441 -5.77 14.81 -5.11
CA ARG A 441 -6.68 15.86 -4.64
C ARG A 441 -6.92 16.90 -5.72
N ASN A 442 -5.94 17.22 -6.56
CA ASN A 442 -6.14 18.12 -7.69
C ASN A 442 -6.83 17.42 -8.86
N SER A 443 -6.67 16.10 -9.06
CA SER A 443 -7.42 15.36 -10.07
C SER A 443 -8.85 15.12 -9.62
N THR A 444 -9.10 14.73 -8.36
CA THR A 444 -10.46 14.66 -7.80
C THR A 444 -11.09 16.02 -7.60
N ALA A 445 -10.34 17.09 -7.28
CA ALA A 445 -10.85 18.47 -7.32
C ALA A 445 -11.03 19.01 -8.74
N SER A 446 -10.25 18.55 -9.73
CA SER A 446 -10.47 18.90 -11.15
C SER A 446 -11.50 18.00 -11.83
N GLU A 447 -11.80 16.82 -11.29
CA GLU A 447 -12.89 15.94 -11.73
C GLU A 447 -14.18 16.31 -11.00
N THR A 448 -14.13 16.80 -9.75
CA THR A 448 -15.28 17.43 -9.10
C THR A 448 -15.45 18.89 -9.50
N ALA A 449 -14.45 19.59 -10.02
CA ALA A 449 -14.62 20.90 -10.69
C ALA A 449 -14.74 20.80 -12.22
N ALA A 450 -14.57 19.61 -12.82
CA ALA A 450 -15.08 19.32 -14.16
C ALA A 450 -16.51 18.76 -14.08
N LYS A 451 -16.83 17.85 -13.14
CA LYS A 451 -18.21 17.40 -12.89
C LYS A 451 -19.08 18.46 -12.18
N ALA A 452 -18.49 19.39 -11.43
CA ALA A 452 -19.11 20.65 -11.02
C ALA A 452 -18.60 21.84 -11.85
N GLY A 453 -18.00 21.60 -13.02
CA GLY A 453 -17.77 22.58 -14.08
C GLY A 453 -18.84 22.45 -15.17
N GLU A 454 -19.19 21.21 -15.50
CA GLU A 454 -20.41 20.80 -16.23
C GLU A 454 -21.61 20.66 -15.28
N GLY A 455 -21.38 20.67 -13.96
CA GLY A 455 -22.39 20.73 -12.90
C GLY A 455 -22.47 22.07 -12.17
N SER A 456 -21.65 23.06 -12.54
CA SER A 456 -21.91 24.48 -12.26
C SER A 456 -22.75 25.10 -13.37
N MET A 457 -23.70 24.34 -13.92
CA MET A 457 -24.93 24.99 -14.36
C MET A 457 -25.50 25.69 -13.14
N ILE A 458 -25.44 27.02 -13.18
CA ILE A 458 -26.45 27.88 -12.58
C ILE A 458 -27.79 27.25 -12.95
N ARG A 459 -28.40 26.51 -12.01
CA ARG A 459 -29.74 25.98 -12.20
C ARG A 459 -30.63 27.21 -12.24
N MET A 460 -31.03 27.62 -13.45
CA MET A 460 -32.01 28.67 -13.62
C MET A 460 -33.21 28.26 -12.79
N ILE A 461 -33.46 29.03 -11.73
CA ILE A 461 -34.62 28.87 -10.87
C ILE A 461 -35.81 28.98 -11.81
N SER A 462 -36.61 27.91 -11.89
CA SER A 462 -37.79 27.95 -12.76
C SER A 462 -38.70 29.11 -12.35
N PRO A 463 -39.49 29.70 -13.26
CA PRO A 463 -40.42 30.77 -12.90
C PRO A 463 -41.33 30.39 -11.71
N GLN A 464 -41.68 29.11 -11.60
CA GLN A 464 -42.44 28.52 -10.50
C GLN A 464 -41.65 28.42 -9.18
N GLU A 465 -40.38 27.98 -9.22
CA GLU A 465 -39.51 27.98 -8.02
C GLU A 465 -39.21 29.41 -7.54
N TRP A 466 -39.17 30.41 -8.42
CA TRP A 466 -38.94 31.81 -8.06
C TRP A 466 -40.21 32.51 -7.54
N THR A 467 -41.39 32.26 -8.12
CA THR A 467 -42.66 32.75 -7.54
C THR A 467 -42.90 32.12 -6.17
N LEU A 468 -42.64 30.81 -6.00
CA LEU A 468 -42.69 30.16 -4.70
C LEU A 468 -41.72 30.83 -3.71
N TYR A 469 -40.49 31.16 -4.14
CA TYR A 469 -39.52 31.88 -3.31
C TYR A 469 -39.99 33.29 -2.94
N GLN A 470 -40.67 34.02 -3.83
CA GLN A 470 -41.22 35.36 -3.53
C GLN A 470 -42.47 35.31 -2.64
N GLU A 471 -43.43 34.43 -2.92
CA GLU A 471 -44.62 34.22 -2.07
C GLU A 471 -44.19 33.80 -0.65
N MET A 472 -43.19 32.93 -0.52
CA MET A 472 -42.62 32.56 0.77
C MET A 472 -41.89 33.72 1.46
N ASN A 473 -41.19 34.58 0.72
CA ASN A 473 -40.56 35.77 1.29
C ASN A 473 -41.61 36.78 1.80
N GLU A 474 -42.70 37.00 1.06
CA GLU A 474 -43.86 37.76 1.54
C GLU A 474 -44.48 37.10 2.78
N TYR A 475 -44.62 35.78 2.80
CA TYR A 475 -45.16 35.06 3.96
C TYR A 475 -44.26 35.22 5.20
N ILE A 476 -42.93 35.20 5.04
CA ILE A 476 -41.96 35.42 6.13
C ILE A 476 -41.97 36.88 6.61
N VAL A 477 -42.04 37.85 5.69
CA VAL A 477 -42.14 39.28 6.02
C VAL A 477 -43.45 39.59 6.76
N ASN A 478 -44.58 39.00 6.32
CA ASN A 478 -45.88 39.18 6.97
C ASN A 478 -46.00 38.39 8.30
N ALA A 479 -45.33 37.23 8.43
CA ALA A 479 -45.29 36.45 9.65
C ALA A 479 -44.45 37.10 10.77
N ALA A 480 -43.57 38.06 10.47
CA ALA A 480 -42.66 38.71 11.43
C ALA A 480 -43.34 39.55 12.54
N SER A 481 -44.69 39.55 12.61
CA SER A 481 -45.50 40.33 13.55
C SER A 481 -45.83 39.62 14.89
N ASP A 482 -45.56 38.31 15.05
CA ASP A 482 -45.70 37.61 16.34
C ASP A 482 -44.49 36.69 16.62
N LYS A 483 -43.85 36.88 17.78
CA LYS A 483 -42.61 36.17 18.13
C LYS A 483 -42.82 34.77 18.71
N SER A 484 -44.02 34.41 19.15
CA SER A 484 -44.24 33.15 19.89
C SER A 484 -44.66 31.95 19.01
N VAL A 485 -45.25 32.22 17.85
CA VAL A 485 -45.82 31.19 16.94
C VAL A 485 -44.85 30.75 15.84
N ASN A 486 -43.81 31.54 15.58
CA ASN A 486 -42.94 31.38 14.41
C ASN A 486 -41.88 30.27 14.53
N GLU A 487 -41.31 30.06 15.71
CA GLU A 487 -40.16 29.16 15.91
C GLU A 487 -40.43 27.70 15.47
N LYS A 488 -41.63 27.18 15.76
CA LYS A 488 -42.05 25.83 15.31
C LYS A 488 -42.34 25.76 13.80
N ARG A 489 -42.74 26.87 13.17
CA ARG A 489 -42.95 26.93 11.71
C ARG A 489 -41.62 26.95 10.98
N TYR A 490 -40.61 27.62 11.51
CA TYR A 490 -39.27 27.63 10.94
C TYR A 490 -38.56 26.27 11.03
N THR A 491 -38.72 25.52 12.13
CA THR A 491 -38.18 24.15 12.20
C THR A 491 -38.92 23.18 11.28
N ALA A 492 -40.26 23.25 11.20
CA ALA A 492 -41.04 22.45 10.24
C ALA A 492 -40.59 22.74 8.80
N PHE A 493 -40.48 24.02 8.43
CA PHE A 493 -39.98 24.45 7.12
C PHE A 493 -38.59 23.88 6.79
N LEU A 494 -37.63 23.95 7.72
CA LEU A 494 -36.27 23.42 7.51
C LEU A 494 -36.24 21.89 7.29
N LEU A 495 -37.17 21.16 7.92
CA LEU A 495 -37.32 19.71 7.79
C LEU A 495 -37.99 19.32 6.46
N GLU A 496 -39.04 20.04 6.05
CA GLU A 496 -39.81 19.77 4.83
C GLU A 496 -39.13 20.26 3.55
N THR A 497 -38.22 21.24 3.66
CA THR A 497 -37.57 21.88 2.51
C THR A 497 -36.50 20.99 1.86
N ILE A 498 -36.52 20.91 0.53
CA ILE A 498 -35.56 20.13 -0.28
C ILE A 498 -34.20 20.83 -0.46
N LEU A 499 -34.11 22.14 -0.18
CA LEU A 499 -32.87 22.92 -0.35
C LEU A 499 -31.68 22.34 0.47
N PRO A 500 -30.46 22.35 -0.07
CA PRO A 500 -29.25 21.95 0.66
C PRO A 500 -29.00 22.80 1.92
N ALA A 501 -28.46 22.18 2.97
CA ALA A 501 -28.21 22.84 4.26
C ALA A 501 -27.37 24.13 4.16
N VAL A 502 -26.46 24.22 3.17
CA VAL A 502 -25.53 25.35 2.98
C VAL A 502 -26.25 26.69 2.84
N TYR A 503 -27.44 26.71 2.23
CA TYR A 503 -28.23 27.94 2.04
C TYR A 503 -28.74 28.55 3.34
N PHE A 504 -28.80 27.77 4.44
CA PHE A 504 -29.30 28.24 5.73
C PHE A 504 -28.20 28.70 6.69
N LYS A 505 -26.93 28.73 6.25
CA LYS A 505 -25.79 29.09 7.11
C LYS A 505 -25.96 30.43 7.83
N GLU A 506 -26.24 31.49 7.08
CA GLU A 506 -26.42 32.83 7.65
C GLU A 506 -27.65 32.93 8.56
N TRP A 507 -28.64 32.06 8.37
CA TRP A 507 -29.82 32.02 9.22
C TRP A 507 -29.46 31.49 10.60
N PHE A 508 -28.70 30.38 10.67
CA PHE A 508 -28.17 29.84 11.92
C PHE A 508 -27.15 30.77 12.61
N ASP A 509 -26.38 31.55 11.85
CA ASP A 509 -25.47 32.55 12.41
C ASP A 509 -26.23 33.76 13.02
N ARG A 510 -27.43 34.09 12.51
CA ARG A 510 -28.29 35.17 13.03
C ARG A 510 -29.18 34.73 14.20
N ASP A 511 -29.73 33.51 14.17
CA ASP A 511 -30.59 32.97 15.22
C ASP A 511 -30.12 31.60 15.74
N PRO A 512 -29.35 31.57 16.84
CA PRO A 512 -28.87 30.32 17.43
C PRO A 512 -29.96 29.50 18.13
N LEU A 513 -31.17 30.05 18.34
CA LEU A 513 -32.27 29.34 18.99
C LEU A 513 -32.81 28.22 18.08
N ILE A 514 -32.80 28.42 16.76
CA ILE A 514 -33.21 27.43 15.76
C ILE A 514 -32.39 26.14 15.89
N ALA A 515 -31.07 26.26 16.10
CA ALA A 515 -30.20 25.09 16.32
C ALA A 515 -30.55 24.32 17.61
N GLN A 516 -31.01 25.02 18.68
CA GLN A 516 -31.48 24.37 19.90
C GLN A 516 -32.80 23.62 19.68
N LEU A 517 -33.73 24.23 18.94
CA LEU A 517 -35.02 23.61 18.60
C LEU A 517 -34.86 22.40 17.70
N LEU A 518 -33.96 22.44 16.71
CA LEU A 518 -33.62 21.27 15.89
C LEU A 518 -33.03 20.13 16.74
N LYS A 519 -32.16 20.42 17.72
CA LYS A 519 -31.65 19.39 18.65
C LYS A 519 -32.75 18.80 19.54
N ALA A 520 -33.70 19.61 20.01
CA ALA A 520 -34.85 19.12 20.76
C ALA A 520 -35.76 18.23 19.88
N GLN A 521 -36.02 18.63 18.64
CA GLN A 521 -36.78 17.83 17.68
C GLN A 521 -36.07 16.51 17.33
N PHE A 522 -34.74 16.50 17.21
CA PHE A 522 -33.95 15.28 16.97
C PHE A 522 -34.16 14.24 18.09
N GLN A 523 -34.23 14.69 19.35
CA GLN A 523 -34.48 13.83 20.50
C GLN A 523 -35.94 13.38 20.62
N ALA A 524 -36.89 14.18 20.12
CA ALA A 524 -38.33 13.87 20.19
C ALA A 524 -38.85 13.05 18.99
N SER A 525 -38.17 13.08 17.84
CA SER A 525 -38.62 12.43 16.61
C SER A 525 -38.35 10.93 16.59
N GLU A 526 -39.38 10.14 16.25
CA GLU A 526 -39.24 8.71 15.92
C GLU A 526 -38.83 8.49 14.45
N LEU A 527 -38.79 9.55 13.63
CA LEU A 527 -38.58 9.46 12.18
C LEU A 527 -37.10 9.65 11.80
N LEU A 528 -36.47 8.58 11.31
CA LEU A 528 -35.07 8.57 10.87
C LEU A 528 -34.76 9.64 9.81
N GLY A 529 -35.71 9.92 8.90
CA GLY A 529 -35.56 10.95 7.86
C GLY A 529 -35.39 12.35 8.44
N GLU A 530 -36.17 12.71 9.46
CA GLU A 530 -36.05 13.99 10.18
C GLU A 530 -34.71 14.07 10.92
N GLN A 531 -34.33 13.02 11.63
CA GLN A 531 -33.05 12.95 12.36
C GLN A 531 -31.84 13.14 11.44
N ILE A 532 -31.85 12.51 10.27
CA ILE A 532 -30.80 12.70 9.24
C ILE A 532 -30.81 14.12 8.69
N ARG A 533 -31.99 14.69 8.37
CA ARG A 533 -32.12 16.06 7.88
C ARG A 533 -31.60 17.09 8.90
N ILE A 534 -31.90 16.90 10.18
CA ILE A 534 -31.39 17.74 11.27
C ILE A 534 -29.86 17.67 11.34
N LEU A 535 -29.25 16.50 11.20
CA LEU A 535 -27.79 16.38 11.21
C LEU A 535 -27.13 17.09 10.01
N ASP A 536 -27.71 17.01 8.81
CA ASP A 536 -27.18 17.73 7.65
C ASP A 536 -27.33 19.26 7.82
N LEU A 537 -28.44 19.73 8.37
CA LEU A 537 -28.66 21.15 8.70
C LEU A 537 -27.65 21.66 9.74
N LEU A 538 -27.48 20.94 10.85
CA LEU A 538 -26.50 21.27 11.89
C LEU A 538 -25.05 21.15 11.39
N SER A 539 -24.78 20.35 10.34
CA SER A 539 -23.44 20.23 9.74
C SER A 539 -22.88 21.55 9.19
N VAL A 540 -23.73 22.54 8.95
CA VAL A 540 -23.32 23.87 8.48
C VAL A 540 -22.97 24.82 9.64
N VAL A 541 -23.38 24.47 10.87
CA VAL A 541 -23.19 25.27 12.09
C VAL A 541 -22.01 24.75 12.90
N LYS A 542 -20.83 25.36 12.75
CA LYS A 542 -19.60 24.86 13.40
C LYS A 542 -19.66 24.82 14.94
N LYS A 543 -20.47 25.67 15.58
CA LYS A 543 -20.69 25.62 17.05
C LYS A 543 -21.37 24.32 17.52
N GLU A 544 -22.06 23.62 16.63
CA GLU A 544 -22.82 22.40 16.92
C GLU A 544 -22.05 21.12 16.58
N GLU A 545 -20.76 21.23 16.20
CA GLU A 545 -19.84 20.10 15.96
C GLU A 545 -19.88 19.08 17.13
N GLY A 546 -19.94 19.55 18.38
CA GLY A 546 -20.02 18.70 19.56
C GLY A 546 -21.29 17.83 19.65
N PHE A 547 -22.44 18.33 19.18
CA PHE A 547 -23.67 17.53 19.11
C PHE A 547 -23.55 16.45 18.04
N ILE A 548 -22.96 16.77 16.88
CA ILE A 548 -22.75 15.81 15.79
C ILE A 548 -21.73 14.75 16.21
N LYS A 549 -20.65 15.12 16.90
CA LYS A 549 -19.69 14.18 17.52
C LYS A 549 -20.38 13.19 18.46
N GLN A 550 -21.35 13.64 19.26
CA GLN A 550 -22.13 12.74 20.12
C GLN A 550 -22.92 11.70 19.31
N GLN A 551 -23.41 12.05 18.11
CA GLN A 551 -24.18 11.15 17.26
C GLN A 551 -23.36 10.12 16.49
N LEU A 552 -22.01 10.22 16.44
CA LEU A 552 -21.15 9.12 15.97
C LEU A 552 -21.40 7.84 16.76
N MET A 553 -21.56 7.98 18.09
CA MET A 553 -21.80 6.89 19.03
C MET A 553 -23.29 6.52 19.17
N SER A 554 -24.14 6.97 18.24
CA SER A 554 -25.56 6.65 18.27
C SER A 554 -25.81 5.16 18.01
N LYS A 555 -26.81 4.58 18.70
CA LYS A 555 -27.21 3.17 18.54
C LYS A 555 -27.78 2.83 17.15
N ASN A 556 -28.02 3.83 16.30
CA ASN A 556 -28.54 3.65 14.96
C ASN A 556 -27.39 3.82 13.93
N PRO A 557 -27.02 2.76 13.19
CA PRO A 557 -25.91 2.81 12.23
C PRO A 557 -26.04 3.92 11.18
N PHE A 558 -27.25 4.26 10.73
CA PHE A 558 -27.45 5.31 9.73
C PHE A 558 -27.19 6.71 10.28
N ILE A 559 -27.60 6.98 11.52
CA ILE A 559 -27.33 8.25 12.21
C ILE A 559 -25.82 8.41 12.42
N SER A 560 -25.16 7.35 12.84
CA SER A 560 -23.70 7.28 13.01
C SER A 560 -22.93 7.54 11.71
N GLN A 561 -23.33 6.91 10.59
CA GLN A 561 -22.76 7.16 9.26
C GLN A 561 -22.95 8.62 8.81
N VAL A 562 -24.15 9.17 8.98
CA VAL A 562 -24.46 10.57 8.63
C VAL A 562 -23.65 11.53 9.49
N ALA A 563 -23.50 11.27 10.79
CA ALA A 563 -22.67 12.07 11.68
C ALA A 563 -21.20 12.09 11.23
N ALA A 564 -20.64 10.94 10.83
CA ALA A 564 -19.28 10.88 10.27
C ALA A 564 -19.15 11.72 8.99
N ILE A 565 -20.11 11.64 8.05
CA ILE A 565 -20.11 12.46 6.84
C ILE A 565 -20.17 13.95 7.18
N CYS A 566 -21.02 14.34 8.13
CA CYS A 566 -21.17 15.74 8.57
C CYS A 566 -19.87 16.29 9.20
N LEU A 567 -19.17 15.49 10.00
CA LEU A 567 -17.90 15.87 10.63
C LEU A 567 -16.75 15.94 9.62
N HIS A 568 -16.75 15.08 8.58
CA HIS A 568 -15.84 15.20 7.44
C HIS A 568 -16.11 16.47 6.62
N LYS A 569 -17.37 16.83 6.34
CA LYS A 569 -17.74 18.11 5.71
C LYS A 569 -17.21 19.30 6.52
N GLN A 570 -17.33 19.27 7.86
CA GLN A 570 -16.84 20.32 8.76
C GLN A 570 -15.32 20.36 8.93
N LYS A 571 -14.60 19.28 8.60
CA LYS A 571 -13.18 19.05 8.96
C LYS A 571 -12.97 19.14 10.48
N ALA A 572 -13.85 18.44 11.22
CA ALA A 572 -13.81 18.36 12.68
C ALA A 572 -12.45 17.85 13.17
N VAL A 573 -11.99 18.37 14.31
CA VAL A 573 -10.72 17.97 14.95
C VAL A 573 -11.03 17.30 16.28
N PHE A 574 -10.44 16.14 16.51
CA PHE A 574 -10.69 15.32 17.69
C PHE A 574 -9.56 15.47 18.71
N ASP A 575 -9.92 15.67 19.98
CA ASP A 575 -8.97 15.63 21.09
C ASP A 575 -8.59 14.19 21.47
N ASP A 576 -7.61 14.03 22.37
CA ASP A 576 -7.10 12.69 22.70
C ASP A 576 -8.09 11.82 23.50
N LYS A 577 -9.06 12.42 24.20
CA LYS A 577 -10.16 11.68 24.86
C LYS A 577 -11.19 11.24 23.84
N GLU A 578 -11.60 12.14 22.94
CA GLU A 578 -12.52 11.83 21.84
C GLU A 578 -11.94 10.74 20.93
N LYS A 579 -10.63 10.81 20.62
CA LYS A 579 -9.92 9.75 19.89
C LYS A 579 -9.94 8.41 20.65
N ALA A 580 -9.73 8.41 21.97
CA ALA A 580 -9.79 7.17 22.75
C ALA A 580 -11.17 6.51 22.68
N VAL A 581 -12.26 7.29 22.73
CA VAL A 581 -13.63 6.79 22.53
C VAL A 581 -13.81 6.23 21.12
N CYS A 582 -13.33 6.93 20.09
CA CYS A 582 -13.38 6.44 18.70
C CYS A 582 -12.56 5.13 18.52
N LYS A 583 -11.43 4.97 19.22
CA LYS A 583 -10.66 3.72 19.21
C LYS A 583 -11.44 2.55 19.80
N THR A 584 -12.12 2.71 20.94
CA THR A 584 -12.98 1.67 21.52
C THR A 584 -14.08 1.27 20.54
N TRP A 585 -14.75 2.25 19.95
CA TRP A 585 -15.84 2.02 19.01
C TRP A 585 -15.39 1.31 17.72
N LEU A 586 -14.24 1.67 17.17
CA LEU A 586 -13.61 0.93 16.06
C LEU A 586 -13.42 -0.56 16.37
N GLN A 587 -13.12 -0.91 17.61
CA GLN A 587 -12.95 -2.31 18.01
C GLN A 587 -14.28 -3.07 18.05
N GLU A 588 -15.37 -2.43 18.48
CA GLU A 588 -16.71 -3.01 18.41
C GLU A 588 -17.14 -3.22 16.95
N MET A 589 -16.87 -2.23 16.09
CA MET A 589 -17.14 -2.30 14.65
C MET A 589 -16.37 -3.44 13.98
N MET A 590 -15.06 -3.58 14.24
CA MET A 590 -14.24 -4.68 13.69
C MET A 590 -14.72 -6.05 14.20
N GLY A 591 -15.16 -6.16 15.45
CA GLY A 591 -15.80 -7.38 15.98
C GLY A 591 -17.11 -7.72 15.24
N LYS A 592 -17.94 -6.71 14.95
CA LYS A 592 -19.17 -6.86 14.14
C LYS A 592 -18.87 -7.31 12.70
N GLN A 593 -17.81 -6.80 12.07
CA GLN A 593 -17.37 -7.26 10.75
C GLN A 593 -16.93 -8.72 10.76
N LEU A 594 -16.25 -9.17 11.82
CA LEU A 594 -15.85 -10.57 11.96
C LEU A 594 -17.05 -11.50 12.17
N TRP A 595 -18.07 -11.07 12.92
CA TRP A 595 -19.34 -11.80 13.03
C TRP A 595 -20.05 -11.90 11.68
N TYR A 596 -20.05 -10.85 10.85
CA TYR A 596 -20.58 -10.94 9.47
C TYR A 596 -19.83 -11.97 8.63
N PHE A 597 -18.50 -12.02 8.72
CA PHE A 597 -17.70 -13.03 8.01
C PHE A 597 -18.02 -14.46 8.46
N ALA A 598 -18.17 -14.71 9.77
CA ALA A 598 -18.57 -16.01 10.30
C ALA A 598 -19.99 -16.39 9.86
N ALA A 599 -20.94 -15.46 9.96
CA ALA A 599 -22.33 -15.69 9.59
C ALA A 599 -22.52 -15.93 8.09
N ILE A 600 -21.75 -15.26 7.23
CA ILE A 600 -21.71 -15.52 5.78
C ILE A 600 -21.16 -16.92 5.48
N GLN A 601 -20.08 -17.34 6.17
CA GLN A 601 -19.47 -18.65 5.97
C GLN A 601 -20.40 -19.79 6.40
N ASP A 602 -21.12 -19.65 7.52
CA ASP A 602 -22.05 -20.67 8.02
C ASP A 602 -23.25 -20.92 7.09
N ILE A 603 -23.60 -19.96 6.23
CA ILE A 603 -24.71 -20.05 5.27
C ILE A 603 -24.26 -20.17 3.81
N GLU A 604 -22.95 -20.27 3.54
CA GLU A 604 -22.37 -20.08 2.21
C GLU A 604 -22.81 -21.16 1.20
N ASP A 605 -22.99 -22.38 1.67
CA ASP A 605 -23.33 -23.56 0.87
C ASP A 605 -24.84 -23.66 0.52
N ASP A 606 -25.71 -22.84 1.11
CA ASP A 606 -27.16 -22.97 0.94
C ASP A 606 -27.73 -22.04 -0.17
N PRO A 607 -28.26 -22.58 -1.28
CA PRO A 607 -28.74 -21.76 -2.40
C PRO A 607 -29.92 -20.86 -2.05
N LEU A 608 -30.76 -21.24 -1.07
CA LEU A 608 -31.94 -20.46 -0.67
C LEU A 608 -31.56 -19.19 0.10
N LEU A 609 -30.33 -19.11 0.60
CA LEU A 609 -29.82 -18.00 1.40
C LEU A 609 -28.98 -17.00 0.60
N TYR A 610 -28.98 -17.10 -0.73
CA TYR A 610 -28.23 -16.23 -1.63
C TYR A 610 -28.49 -14.73 -1.36
N ASP A 611 -29.76 -14.34 -1.29
CA ASP A 611 -30.16 -12.93 -1.10
C ASP A 611 -29.73 -12.41 0.27
N LEU A 612 -29.94 -13.20 1.33
CA LEU A 612 -29.49 -12.88 2.69
C LEU A 612 -27.97 -12.70 2.72
N ARG A 613 -27.20 -13.63 2.13
CA ARG A 613 -25.74 -13.59 2.08
C ARG A 613 -25.23 -12.35 1.31
N MET A 614 -25.78 -12.08 0.13
CA MET A 614 -25.42 -10.90 -0.68
C MET A 614 -25.65 -9.60 0.08
N ALA A 615 -26.73 -9.56 0.85
CA ALA A 615 -27.11 -8.36 1.57
C ALA A 615 -26.32 -8.20 2.90
N MET A 616 -25.91 -9.29 3.56
CA MET A 616 -24.93 -9.26 4.66
C MET A 616 -23.55 -8.78 4.19
N ASP A 617 -23.08 -9.22 3.03
CA ASP A 617 -21.84 -8.71 2.42
C ASP A 617 -21.93 -7.21 2.09
N LYS A 618 -23.09 -6.75 1.60
CA LYS A 618 -23.39 -5.33 1.34
C LYS A 618 -23.29 -4.47 2.62
N GLU A 619 -23.84 -4.95 3.75
CA GLU A 619 -23.68 -4.26 5.05
C GLU A 619 -22.25 -4.31 5.59
N ASN A 620 -21.54 -5.44 5.42
CA ASN A 620 -20.15 -5.55 5.87
C ASN A 620 -19.23 -4.58 5.07
N LYS A 621 -19.53 -4.35 3.79
CA LYS A 621 -18.89 -3.30 2.97
C LYS A 621 -19.24 -1.90 3.45
N ALA A 622 -20.50 -1.60 3.75
CA ALA A 622 -20.89 -0.30 4.33
C ALA A 622 -20.18 -0.04 5.68
N LEU A 623 -20.07 -1.06 6.53
CA LEU A 623 -19.34 -1.00 7.80
C LEU A 623 -17.83 -0.79 7.58
N THR A 624 -17.25 -1.39 6.54
CA THR A 624 -15.85 -1.15 6.13
C THR A 624 -15.61 0.33 5.81
N HIS A 625 -16.50 0.98 5.07
CA HIS A 625 -16.38 2.41 4.77
C HIS A 625 -16.37 3.24 6.05
N LEU A 626 -17.32 2.98 6.97
CA LEU A 626 -17.40 3.68 8.25
C LEU A 626 -16.15 3.48 9.12
N VAL A 627 -15.56 2.26 9.15
CA VAL A 627 -14.29 2.01 9.86
C VAL A 627 -13.19 2.96 9.36
N PHE A 628 -13.03 3.08 8.04
CA PHE A 628 -12.02 3.99 7.48
C PHE A 628 -12.36 5.48 7.67
N ASP A 629 -13.63 5.85 7.61
CA ASP A 629 -14.03 7.24 7.86
C ASP A 629 -13.81 7.65 9.32
N VAL A 630 -13.94 6.72 10.28
CA VAL A 630 -13.63 6.95 11.70
C VAL A 630 -12.12 6.93 11.97
N LEU A 631 -11.36 6.03 11.33
CA LEU A 631 -9.89 6.04 11.40
C LEU A 631 -9.32 7.39 10.93
N ALA A 632 -9.95 8.04 9.95
CA ALA A 632 -9.54 9.36 9.44
C ALA A 632 -9.79 10.52 10.43
N PHE A 633 -10.52 10.32 11.54
CA PHE A 633 -10.59 11.30 12.64
C PHE A 633 -9.45 11.11 13.67
N ILE A 634 -8.89 9.91 13.76
CA ILE A 634 -7.86 9.54 14.74
C ILE A 634 -6.45 9.74 14.17
N TYR A 635 -6.27 9.37 12.90
CA TYR A 635 -5.01 9.34 12.16
C TYR A 635 -5.06 10.30 10.95
N GLU A 636 -3.95 10.43 10.20
CA GLU A 636 -3.89 11.36 9.06
C GLU A 636 -4.88 10.93 7.95
N PRO A 637 -5.92 11.73 7.59
CA PRO A 637 -7.01 11.29 6.71
C PRO A 637 -6.55 10.79 5.34
N SER A 638 -5.47 11.37 4.83
CA SER A 638 -4.80 11.02 3.58
C SER A 638 -4.19 9.61 3.65
N ALA A 639 -3.39 9.31 4.68
CA ALA A 639 -2.81 7.99 4.87
C ALA A 639 -3.91 6.92 5.01
N VAL A 640 -4.98 7.21 5.75
CA VAL A 640 -6.14 6.33 5.87
C VAL A 640 -6.84 6.09 4.53
N ALA A 641 -6.90 7.10 3.65
CA ALA A 641 -7.47 6.95 2.31
C ALA A 641 -6.63 6.08 1.36
N GLU A 642 -5.30 6.20 1.34
CA GLU A 642 -4.43 5.32 0.50
C GLU A 642 -4.34 3.89 1.08
N ILE A 643 -4.43 3.73 2.41
CA ILE A 643 -4.62 2.41 3.03
C ILE A 643 -5.96 1.80 2.60
N ARG A 644 -7.06 2.56 2.67
CA ARG A 644 -8.39 2.11 2.20
C ARG A 644 -8.33 1.70 0.74
N GLU A 645 -7.81 2.56 -0.14
CA GLU A 645 -7.72 2.31 -1.59
C GLU A 645 -6.82 1.11 -1.91
N GLY A 646 -5.70 0.94 -1.19
CA GLY A 646 -4.82 -0.23 -1.34
C GLY A 646 -5.42 -1.55 -0.82
N ILE A 647 -6.44 -1.48 0.03
CA ILE A 647 -7.19 -2.64 0.55
C ILE A 647 -8.43 -2.95 -0.30
N THR A 648 -9.21 -1.94 -0.67
CA THR A 648 -10.52 -2.10 -1.36
C THR A 648 -10.41 -2.01 -2.88
N GLY A 649 -9.31 -1.49 -3.43
CA GLY A 649 -9.10 -1.32 -4.86
C GLY A 649 -8.87 -2.65 -5.58
N GLN A 650 -9.51 -2.82 -6.74
CA GLN A 650 -9.36 -4.02 -7.58
C GLN A 650 -7.98 -4.15 -8.27
N GLN A 651 -7.00 -3.28 -7.98
CA GLN A 651 -5.72 -3.23 -8.70
C GLN A 651 -4.46 -3.41 -7.82
N SER A 652 -3.82 -4.56 -8.04
CA SER A 652 -2.40 -4.88 -7.80
C SER A 652 -1.91 -5.09 -6.35
N GLY A 653 -0.98 -6.05 -6.21
CA GLY A 653 -0.33 -6.34 -4.93
C GLY A 653 0.70 -5.29 -4.47
N ASP A 654 1.09 -4.35 -5.34
CA ASP A 654 1.94 -3.22 -4.92
C ASP A 654 1.15 -2.20 -4.07
N SER A 655 -0.15 -2.02 -4.33
CA SER A 655 -1.06 -1.20 -3.52
C SER A 655 -1.29 -1.80 -2.13
N LYS A 656 -1.51 -3.12 -2.04
CA LYS A 656 -1.59 -3.85 -0.75
C LYS A 656 -0.28 -3.78 0.03
N MET A 657 0.88 -3.86 -0.63
CA MET A 657 2.19 -3.75 0.03
C MET A 657 2.43 -2.33 0.56
N LEU A 658 2.07 -1.30 -0.20
CA LEU A 658 2.15 0.09 0.24
C LEU A 658 1.17 0.35 1.39
N ALA A 659 -0.05 -0.20 1.34
CA ALA A 659 -0.97 -0.17 2.47
C ALA A 659 -0.34 -0.83 3.73
N HIS A 660 0.34 -1.97 3.61
CA HIS A 660 1.05 -2.61 4.73
C HIS A 660 2.17 -1.72 5.31
N GLU A 661 3.00 -1.11 4.46
CA GLU A 661 4.04 -0.17 4.91
C GLU A 661 3.44 1.08 5.56
N LEU A 662 2.27 1.57 5.11
CA LEU A 662 1.54 2.66 5.78
C LEU A 662 0.93 2.21 7.12
N LEU A 663 0.31 1.03 7.18
CA LEU A 663 -0.23 0.43 8.42
C LEU A 663 0.84 0.34 9.52
N GLU A 664 2.06 -0.05 9.18
CA GLU A 664 3.19 -0.14 10.12
C GLU A 664 3.66 1.19 10.69
N ASN A 665 3.55 2.28 9.92
CA ASN A 665 4.10 3.59 10.28
C ASN A 665 3.07 4.56 10.87
N PHE A 666 1.78 4.43 10.52
CA PHE A 666 0.75 5.41 10.87
C PHE A 666 -0.22 4.96 11.97
N PHE A 667 -0.39 3.65 12.21
CA PHE A 667 -1.31 3.14 13.22
C PHE A 667 -0.61 2.56 14.45
N ASP A 668 -1.26 2.71 15.60
CA ASP A 668 -0.82 2.10 16.85
C ASP A 668 -0.90 0.56 16.75
N GLN A 669 -0.02 -0.15 17.46
CA GLN A 669 0.12 -1.60 17.35
C GLN A 669 -1.22 -2.36 17.44
N GLU A 670 -2.07 -2.00 18.40
CA GLU A 670 -3.34 -2.68 18.64
C GLU A 670 -4.33 -2.56 17.46
N ILE A 671 -4.43 -1.38 16.86
CA ILE A 671 -5.31 -1.13 15.71
C ILE A 671 -4.71 -1.73 14.44
N ARG A 672 -3.38 -1.65 14.30
CA ARG A 672 -2.64 -2.26 13.19
C ARG A 672 -2.86 -3.78 13.14
N GLU A 673 -2.73 -4.49 14.26
CA GLU A 673 -2.93 -5.95 14.32
C GLU A 673 -4.36 -6.34 13.91
N LYS A 674 -5.37 -5.64 14.43
CA LYS A 674 -6.80 -5.87 14.10
C LYS A 674 -7.09 -5.60 12.61
N ILE A 675 -6.60 -4.49 12.05
CA ILE A 675 -6.78 -4.14 10.62
C ILE A 675 -6.06 -5.12 9.70
N THR A 676 -4.82 -5.51 10.01
CA THR A 676 -4.06 -6.47 9.19
C THR A 676 -4.77 -7.83 9.15
N GLY A 677 -5.23 -8.33 10.29
CA GLY A 677 -5.99 -9.59 10.37
C GLY A 677 -7.33 -9.56 9.62
N LEU A 678 -8.03 -8.42 9.62
CA LEU A 678 -9.37 -8.33 9.04
C LEU A 678 -9.38 -8.04 7.54
N TYR A 679 -8.41 -7.30 7.02
CA TYR A 679 -8.44 -6.76 5.66
C TYR A 679 -7.35 -7.29 4.71
N LEU A 680 -6.22 -7.76 5.24
CA LEU A 680 -5.06 -8.06 4.40
C LEU A 680 -5.03 -9.51 3.87
N HIS A 681 -5.78 -10.41 4.51
CA HIS A 681 -5.97 -11.79 4.07
C HIS A 681 -7.08 -11.92 3.04
N GLU A 682 -6.91 -12.79 2.03
CA GLU A 682 -7.87 -12.98 0.94
C GLU A 682 -9.00 -13.97 1.30
N GLU A 683 -8.70 -15.04 2.04
CA GLU A 683 -9.68 -16.03 2.47
C GLU A 683 -10.35 -15.66 3.81
N THR A 684 -11.69 -15.74 3.86
CA THR A 684 -12.51 -15.48 5.06
C THR A 684 -12.12 -16.36 6.25
N SER A 685 -11.87 -17.65 5.99
CA SER A 685 -11.40 -18.63 6.97
C SER A 685 -10.13 -18.19 7.70
N THR A 686 -9.17 -17.58 6.97
CA THR A 686 -7.92 -17.07 7.53
C THR A 686 -8.17 -15.87 8.43
N ARG A 687 -9.09 -14.96 8.06
CA ARG A 687 -9.47 -13.79 8.88
C ARG A 687 -10.07 -14.23 10.22
N LEU A 688 -10.98 -15.22 10.19
CA LEU A 688 -11.58 -15.80 11.39
C LEU A 688 -10.52 -16.45 12.29
N GLN A 689 -9.59 -17.23 11.71
CA GLN A 689 -8.55 -17.91 12.48
C GLN A 689 -7.56 -16.93 13.13
N VAL A 690 -7.10 -15.91 12.40
CA VAL A 690 -6.11 -14.93 12.90
C VAL A 690 -6.68 -14.06 14.03
N LEU A 691 -7.99 -13.79 14.02
CA LEU A 691 -8.65 -12.92 15.00
C LEU A 691 -9.46 -13.69 16.06
N GLN A 692 -9.41 -15.02 16.08
CA GLN A 692 -10.20 -15.87 16.98
C GLN A 692 -9.95 -15.58 18.47
N ASP A 693 -8.69 -15.35 18.86
CA ASP A 693 -8.29 -15.04 20.23
C ASP A 693 -8.76 -13.66 20.71
N VAL A 694 -9.01 -12.73 19.78
CA VAL A 694 -9.42 -11.34 20.06
C VAL A 694 -10.94 -11.18 19.98
N TYR A 695 -11.59 -11.89 19.05
CA TYR A 695 -13.02 -11.83 18.78
C TYR A 695 -13.58 -13.25 18.59
N PRO A 696 -13.79 -14.04 19.67
CA PRO A 696 -14.21 -15.43 19.57
C PRO A 696 -15.50 -15.60 18.77
N GLN A 697 -15.44 -16.34 17.66
CA GLN A 697 -16.60 -16.71 16.85
C GLN A 697 -16.92 -18.20 17.03
N GLN A 698 -18.20 -18.52 17.13
CA GLN A 698 -18.71 -19.89 17.07
C GLN A 698 -19.20 -20.18 15.65
N GLN A 699 -18.86 -21.37 15.15
CA GLN A 699 -19.42 -21.92 13.91
C GLN A 699 -20.76 -22.58 14.24
N LEU A 700 -21.82 -22.17 13.56
CA LEU A 700 -23.19 -22.64 13.78
C LEU A 700 -23.70 -23.41 12.55
N SER A 701 -24.69 -24.28 12.74
CA SER A 701 -25.45 -24.81 11.60
C SER A 701 -26.29 -23.71 10.95
N VAL A 702 -26.69 -23.90 9.68
CA VAL A 702 -27.50 -22.95 8.91
C VAL A 702 -28.76 -22.51 9.69
N GLY A 703 -29.50 -23.46 10.25
CA GLY A 703 -30.71 -23.18 11.03
C GLY A 703 -30.40 -22.36 12.29
N GLU A 704 -29.42 -22.77 13.09
CA GLU A 704 -28.97 -22.04 14.29
C GLU A 704 -28.49 -20.62 13.95
N ARG A 705 -27.78 -20.45 12.83
CA ARG A 705 -27.31 -19.15 12.37
C ARG A 705 -28.47 -18.22 11.99
N LEU A 706 -29.51 -18.73 11.34
CA LEU A 706 -30.73 -17.96 11.06
C LEU A 706 -31.42 -17.52 12.37
N VAL A 707 -31.47 -18.38 13.40
CA VAL A 707 -31.98 -18.01 14.73
C VAL A 707 -31.11 -16.91 15.37
N ASP A 708 -29.77 -17.04 15.30
CA ASP A 708 -28.82 -16.03 15.83
C ASP A 708 -29.03 -14.67 15.17
N ILE A 709 -29.22 -14.62 13.84
CA ILE A 709 -29.49 -13.38 13.08
C ILE A 709 -30.78 -12.72 13.56
N VAL A 710 -31.88 -13.48 13.70
CA VAL A 710 -33.18 -12.94 14.14
C VAL A 710 -33.12 -12.43 15.58
N ARG A 711 -32.45 -13.16 16.48
CA ARG A 711 -32.36 -12.83 17.92
C ARG A 711 -31.32 -11.75 18.25
N LYS A 712 -30.30 -11.52 17.41
CA LYS A 712 -29.26 -10.51 17.67
C LYS A 712 -29.82 -9.12 17.94
N GLU A 713 -29.09 -8.28 18.67
CA GLU A 713 -29.50 -6.88 18.84
C GLU A 713 -29.54 -6.12 17.52
N TYR A 714 -30.47 -5.17 17.39
CA TYR A 714 -30.61 -4.33 16.18
C TYR A 714 -29.35 -3.48 15.86
N GLN A 715 -28.49 -3.25 16.86
CA GLN A 715 -27.18 -2.61 16.68
C GLN A 715 -26.22 -3.48 15.87
N LEU A 716 -26.29 -4.81 16.02
CA LEU A 716 -25.50 -5.79 15.29
C LEU A 716 -26.18 -6.16 13.96
N VAL A 717 -27.47 -6.52 14.00
CA VAL A 717 -28.22 -6.95 12.81
C VAL A 717 -29.37 -5.98 12.53
N PRO A 718 -29.30 -5.16 11.47
CA PRO A 718 -30.41 -4.28 11.10
C PRO A 718 -31.70 -5.06 10.80
N LEU A 719 -32.84 -4.42 11.06
CA LEU A 719 -34.19 -5.00 10.91
C LEU A 719 -34.38 -5.77 9.61
N TRP A 720 -33.92 -5.21 8.50
CA TRP A 720 -34.17 -5.76 7.17
C TRP A 720 -33.42 -7.10 6.95
N LEU A 721 -32.23 -7.28 7.53
CA LEU A 721 -31.54 -8.59 7.54
C LEU A 721 -32.30 -9.62 8.39
N LYS A 722 -32.93 -9.19 9.49
CA LYS A 722 -33.81 -10.07 10.28
C LYS A 722 -35.06 -10.48 9.51
N LEU A 723 -35.63 -9.58 8.72
CA LEU A 723 -36.80 -9.87 7.87
C LEU A 723 -36.45 -10.89 6.78
N LEU A 724 -35.29 -10.76 6.12
CA LEU A 724 -34.79 -11.75 5.16
C LEU A 724 -34.48 -13.09 5.83
N ALA A 725 -33.88 -13.10 7.02
CA ALA A 725 -33.64 -14.33 7.77
C ALA A 725 -34.96 -15.00 8.21
N LEU A 726 -35.98 -14.22 8.58
CA LEU A 726 -37.30 -14.75 8.92
C LEU A 726 -38.02 -15.31 7.67
N GLU A 727 -37.93 -14.64 6.52
CA GLU A 727 -38.45 -15.14 5.23
C GLU A 727 -37.76 -16.46 4.84
N ALA A 728 -36.43 -16.54 5.00
CA ALA A 728 -35.67 -17.77 4.83
C ALA A 728 -36.14 -18.90 5.76
N ILE A 729 -36.32 -18.65 7.06
CA ILE A 729 -36.86 -19.63 8.03
C ILE A 729 -38.27 -20.09 7.61
N THR A 730 -39.08 -19.25 6.98
CA THR A 730 -40.45 -19.63 6.55
C THR A 730 -40.48 -20.46 5.27
N VAL A 731 -39.56 -20.21 4.33
CA VAL A 731 -39.38 -21.00 3.09
C VAL A 731 -38.74 -22.35 3.39
N ARG A 732 -37.81 -22.39 4.35
CA ARG A 732 -37.21 -23.61 4.88
C ARG A 732 -38.18 -24.33 5.81
N ASP A 733 -37.94 -25.61 6.03
CA ASP A 733 -38.72 -26.42 6.97
C ASP A 733 -37.89 -26.73 8.23
N ASP A 734 -37.31 -25.68 8.81
CA ASP A 734 -36.46 -25.77 10.00
C ASP A 734 -37.32 -26.06 11.26
N PRO A 735 -36.91 -26.97 12.16
CA PRO A 735 -37.76 -27.47 13.26
C PRO A 735 -38.12 -26.43 14.33
N PHE A 736 -37.47 -25.25 14.33
CA PHE A 736 -37.72 -24.16 15.27
C PHE A 736 -38.66 -23.06 14.74
N LYS A 737 -39.13 -23.21 13.48
CA LYS A 737 -39.91 -22.22 12.72
C LYS A 737 -41.11 -21.64 13.46
N GLU A 738 -41.97 -22.48 14.03
CA GLU A 738 -43.15 -22.03 14.79
C GLU A 738 -42.77 -21.17 16.01
N GLY A 739 -41.80 -21.64 16.81
CA GLY A 739 -41.35 -20.94 18.01
C GLY A 739 -40.73 -19.57 17.72
N ILE A 740 -39.90 -19.47 16.68
CA ILE A 740 -39.26 -18.21 16.26
C ILE A 740 -40.31 -17.23 15.72
N LEU A 741 -41.31 -17.73 14.99
CA LEU A 741 -42.41 -16.90 14.52
C LEU A 741 -43.24 -16.35 15.68
N LEU A 742 -43.56 -17.16 16.69
CA LEU A 742 -44.26 -16.72 17.91
C LEU A 742 -43.44 -15.69 18.71
N GLU A 743 -42.12 -15.86 18.79
CA GLU A 743 -41.19 -14.89 19.39
C GLU A 743 -41.17 -13.56 18.61
N CYS A 744 -41.12 -13.63 17.27
CA CYS A 744 -41.14 -12.45 16.41
C CYS A 744 -42.48 -11.71 16.43
N LEU A 745 -43.60 -12.41 16.60
CA LEU A 745 -44.94 -11.82 16.75
C LEU A 745 -45.03 -10.87 17.95
N GLN A 746 -44.30 -11.18 19.04
CA GLN A 746 -44.23 -10.33 20.23
C GLN A 746 -43.25 -9.15 20.08
N SER A 747 -42.52 -9.06 18.96
CA SER A 747 -41.52 -8.01 18.76
C SER A 747 -42.13 -6.60 18.80
N VAL A 748 -41.49 -5.71 19.56
CA VAL A 748 -41.85 -4.28 19.63
C VAL A 748 -41.77 -3.60 18.24
N HIS A 749 -41.02 -4.17 17.29
CA HIS A 749 -40.89 -3.63 15.94
C HIS A 749 -42.06 -4.07 15.03
N PRO A 750 -42.96 -3.17 14.57
CA PRO A 750 -44.21 -3.55 13.91
C PRO A 750 -44.02 -4.42 12.67
N LEU A 751 -43.05 -4.10 11.80
CA LEU A 751 -42.78 -4.87 10.58
C LEU A 751 -42.33 -6.31 10.85
N LEU A 752 -41.57 -6.57 11.93
CA LEU A 752 -41.12 -7.92 12.27
C LEU A 752 -42.30 -8.75 12.82
N ALA A 753 -43.11 -8.14 13.68
CA ALA A 753 -44.35 -8.74 14.18
C ALA A 753 -45.36 -9.03 13.06
N MET A 754 -45.53 -8.12 12.09
CA MET A 754 -46.41 -8.33 10.93
C MET A 754 -45.91 -9.43 9.99
N SER A 755 -44.60 -9.48 9.73
CA SER A 755 -44.01 -10.56 8.92
C SER A 755 -44.25 -11.92 9.57
N ALA A 756 -44.05 -12.01 10.89
CA ALA A 756 -44.33 -13.21 11.66
C ALA A 756 -45.82 -13.57 11.67
N ALA A 757 -46.71 -12.61 11.95
CA ALA A 757 -48.16 -12.78 11.94
C ALA A 757 -48.68 -13.33 10.60
N ALA A 758 -48.22 -12.76 9.48
CA ALA A 758 -48.65 -13.18 8.15
C ALA A 758 -48.25 -14.62 7.83
N ASN A 759 -47.08 -15.07 8.29
CA ASN A 759 -46.61 -16.45 8.11
C ASN A 759 -47.29 -17.42 9.10
N LEU A 760 -47.46 -17.05 10.37
CA LEU A 760 -48.22 -17.83 11.36
C LEU A 760 -49.67 -18.06 10.91
N LYS A 761 -50.35 -17.04 10.39
CA LYS A 761 -51.74 -17.15 9.93
C LYS A 761 -51.92 -18.17 8.79
N VAL A 762 -50.86 -18.43 8.01
CA VAL A 762 -50.85 -19.41 6.91
C VAL A 762 -50.39 -20.79 7.39
N SER A 763 -49.33 -20.86 8.19
CA SER A 763 -48.68 -22.14 8.57
C SER A 763 -49.17 -22.73 9.90
N TYR A 764 -49.59 -21.90 10.86
CA TYR A 764 -49.96 -22.29 12.23
C TYR A 764 -51.16 -21.45 12.74
N PRO A 765 -52.35 -21.56 12.11
CA PRO A 765 -53.47 -20.65 12.37
C PRO A 765 -54.03 -20.70 13.80
N GLU A 766 -53.99 -21.84 14.50
CA GLU A 766 -54.43 -21.89 15.90
C GLU A 766 -53.44 -21.20 16.85
N SER A 767 -52.14 -21.47 16.68
CA SER A 767 -51.06 -20.82 17.43
C SER A 767 -51.04 -19.31 17.21
N TYR A 768 -51.37 -18.85 15.99
CA TYR A 768 -51.59 -17.43 15.69
C TYR A 768 -52.69 -16.81 16.56
N LEU A 769 -53.89 -17.40 16.58
CA LEU A 769 -55.04 -16.88 17.32
C LEU A 769 -54.74 -16.78 18.82
N GLN A 770 -54.23 -17.88 19.41
CA GLN A 770 -53.90 -17.93 20.84
C GLN A 770 -52.80 -16.94 21.28
N ALA A 771 -51.93 -16.52 20.36
CA ALA A 771 -50.88 -15.55 20.62
C ALA A 771 -51.32 -14.11 20.32
N PHE A 772 -52.13 -13.89 19.28
CA PHE A 772 -52.63 -12.57 18.89
C PHE A 772 -53.53 -11.95 19.96
N ASP A 773 -54.42 -12.75 20.57
CA ASP A 773 -55.30 -12.32 21.66
C ASP A 773 -54.55 -11.89 22.94
N LYS A 774 -53.27 -12.28 23.07
CA LYS A 774 -52.40 -11.92 24.21
C LYS A 774 -51.54 -10.68 23.93
N LEU A 775 -51.57 -10.12 22.73
CA LEU A 775 -50.82 -8.91 22.39
C LEU A 775 -51.48 -7.65 22.99
N PRO A 776 -50.69 -6.63 23.37
CA PRO A 776 -51.24 -5.33 23.77
C PRO A 776 -52.08 -4.69 22.65
N LEU A 777 -53.25 -4.16 23.01
CA LEU A 777 -54.19 -3.44 22.12
C LEU A 777 -53.55 -2.37 21.23
N LEU A 778 -52.50 -1.71 21.73
CA LEU A 778 -51.76 -0.66 21.02
C LEU A 778 -50.87 -1.25 19.91
N GLN A 779 -50.35 -2.47 20.10
CA GLN A 779 -49.57 -3.22 19.12
C GLN A 779 -50.48 -3.84 18.05
N GLN A 780 -51.62 -4.43 18.47
CA GLN A 780 -52.67 -4.91 17.55
C GLN A 780 -53.11 -3.81 16.58
N LYS A 781 -53.51 -2.62 17.10
CA LYS A 781 -53.88 -1.48 16.25
C LYS A 781 -52.77 -1.01 15.31
N LYS A 782 -51.51 -0.95 15.77
CA LYS A 782 -50.37 -0.58 14.90
C LYS A 782 -50.19 -1.55 13.73
N MET A 783 -50.44 -2.85 13.93
CA MET A 783 -50.36 -3.86 12.88
C MET A 783 -51.50 -3.77 11.86
N GLU A 784 -52.68 -3.31 12.26
CA GLU A 784 -53.83 -3.06 11.36
C GLU A 784 -53.66 -1.79 10.51
N THR A 785 -52.91 -0.79 10.99
CA THR A 785 -52.76 0.51 10.31
C THR A 785 -51.68 0.57 9.21
N LEU A 786 -50.87 -0.48 9.03
CA LEU A 786 -49.71 -0.45 8.12
C LEU A 786 -50.08 -0.88 6.68
N PRO A 787 -49.52 -0.24 5.62
CA PRO A 787 -49.95 -0.48 4.24
C PRO A 787 -49.75 -1.91 3.76
N SER A 788 -50.70 -2.42 2.97
CA SER A 788 -50.67 -3.79 2.42
C SER A 788 -49.52 -4.10 1.45
N ARG A 789 -48.78 -3.07 0.99
CA ARG A 789 -47.66 -3.18 0.04
C ARG A 789 -46.26 -3.26 0.62
N TRP A 790 -46.09 -3.19 1.95
CA TRP A 790 -44.78 -3.06 2.61
C TRP A 790 -43.68 -4.07 2.19
N ARG A 791 -44.05 -5.24 1.66
CA ARG A 791 -43.10 -6.24 1.12
C ARG A 791 -42.50 -5.88 -0.24
N GLU A 792 -43.24 -5.14 -1.08
CA GLU A 792 -42.75 -4.65 -2.37
C GLU A 792 -41.72 -3.53 -2.14
N ASP A 793 -42.07 -2.58 -1.26
CA ASP A 793 -41.20 -1.47 -0.85
C ASP A 793 -39.84 -1.95 -0.28
N LEU A 794 -39.84 -3.01 0.53
CA LEU A 794 -38.60 -3.58 1.09
C LEU A 794 -37.66 -4.16 0.03
N LYS A 795 -38.18 -4.74 -1.06
CA LYS A 795 -37.33 -5.25 -2.15
C LYS A 795 -36.69 -4.12 -2.94
N GLU A 796 -37.40 -2.99 -3.13
CA GLU A 796 -36.80 -1.79 -3.69
C GLU A 796 -35.72 -1.20 -2.76
N ILE A 797 -35.99 -1.08 -1.46
CA ILE A 797 -35.03 -0.55 -0.47
C ILE A 797 -33.75 -1.40 -0.42
N ALA A 798 -33.88 -2.73 -0.40
CA ALA A 798 -32.73 -3.65 -0.38
C ALA A 798 -31.83 -3.49 -1.62
N ASN A 799 -32.41 -3.23 -2.80
CA ASN A 799 -31.66 -2.96 -4.02
C ASN A 799 -30.86 -1.65 -3.94
N HIS A 800 -31.43 -0.58 -3.35
CA HIS A 800 -30.87 0.77 -3.39
C HIS A 800 -29.84 1.13 -2.29
N ALA A 801 -29.55 0.24 -1.33
CA ALA A 801 -28.69 0.54 -0.18
C ALA A 801 -27.16 0.57 -0.45
N LEU A 802 -26.65 1.55 -1.21
CA LEU A 802 -25.20 1.86 -1.32
C LEU A 802 -24.98 3.40 -1.37
N PRO A 803 -23.75 3.88 -1.13
CA PRO A 803 -23.48 4.91 -0.13
C PRO A 803 -24.14 6.25 -0.44
N LEU A 804 -24.82 6.81 0.57
CA LEU A 804 -25.39 8.17 0.68
C LEU A 804 -25.27 9.09 -0.55
N ASN A 805 -26.01 8.76 -1.61
CA ASN A 805 -26.80 9.75 -2.34
C ASN A 805 -28.20 9.72 -1.74
N ILE A 806 -28.41 10.47 -0.66
CA ILE A 806 -29.76 10.83 -0.22
C ILE A 806 -30.25 11.88 -1.23
N PRO A 807 -31.38 11.66 -1.94
CA PRO A 807 -32.58 11.09 -1.33
C PRO A 807 -33.34 10.03 -2.16
N ASN A 808 -33.12 8.74 -1.86
CA ASN A 808 -34.16 7.71 -2.08
C ASN A 808 -35.08 7.51 -0.87
N VAL A 809 -34.73 8.09 0.29
CA VAL A 809 -35.59 8.09 1.50
C VAL A 809 -36.79 9.04 1.37
N LEU A 810 -36.82 9.91 0.35
CA LEU A 810 -37.97 10.77 0.02
C LEU A 810 -39.00 10.12 -0.92
N LEU A 811 -38.76 8.91 -1.46
CA LEU A 811 -39.71 8.26 -2.38
C LEU A 811 -41.14 8.07 -1.80
N PRO A 812 -41.34 7.71 -0.52
CA PRO A 812 -42.68 7.65 0.08
C PRO A 812 -43.40 9.01 0.18
N ILE A 813 -42.68 10.12 0.03
CA ILE A 813 -43.21 11.50 0.08
C ILE A 813 -43.57 12.02 -1.33
N LEU A 814 -43.09 11.37 -2.40
CA LEU A 814 -43.33 11.75 -3.80
C LEU A 814 -44.54 11.06 -4.46
N ALA A 815 -45.50 10.60 -3.66
CA ALA A 815 -46.68 9.87 -4.12
C ALA A 815 -47.66 10.56 -5.14
N PRO A 816 -47.67 11.89 -5.40
CA PRO A 816 -48.63 12.48 -6.35
C PRO A 816 -48.15 12.59 -7.82
N TYR A 817 -46.93 12.19 -8.16
CA TYR A 817 -46.36 12.38 -9.51
C TYR A 817 -46.17 11.07 -10.29
N SER A 818 -46.54 11.06 -11.58
CA SER A 818 -46.26 9.94 -12.49
C SER A 818 -45.10 10.26 -13.43
N ILE A 819 -44.11 9.37 -13.48
CA ILE A 819 -43.00 9.42 -14.43
C ILE A 819 -43.37 8.63 -15.68
N ARG A 820 -43.20 9.21 -16.87
CA ARG A 820 -43.23 8.47 -18.15
C ARG A 820 -41.98 8.74 -18.96
N GLU A 821 -41.44 7.67 -19.52
CA GLU A 821 -40.41 7.73 -20.55
C GLU A 821 -41.06 8.04 -21.90
N GLN A 822 -40.48 8.98 -22.64
CA GLN A 822 -40.86 9.27 -24.02
C GLN A 822 -39.60 9.54 -24.85
N GLU A 823 -39.46 8.86 -25.98
CA GLU A 823 -38.31 9.07 -26.87
C GLU A 823 -38.42 10.45 -27.54
N SER A 824 -37.36 11.26 -27.40
CA SER A 824 -37.18 12.50 -28.14
C SER A 824 -37.00 12.23 -29.64
N THR A 825 -37.45 13.14 -30.48
CA THR A 825 -37.15 13.16 -31.94
C THR A 825 -35.66 13.30 -32.25
N THR A 826 -34.81 13.51 -31.25
CA THR A 826 -33.33 13.49 -31.35
C THR A 826 -32.68 12.16 -30.91
N GLY A 827 -33.46 11.10 -30.60
CA GLY A 827 -32.93 9.77 -30.29
C GLY A 827 -32.42 9.58 -28.86
N HIS A 828 -32.97 10.32 -27.90
CA HIS A 828 -32.70 10.17 -26.46
C HIS A 828 -34.01 10.04 -25.68
N SER A 829 -34.08 9.06 -24.77
CA SER A 829 -35.18 8.91 -23.83
C SER A 829 -35.26 10.11 -22.88
N LEU A 830 -36.41 10.78 -22.85
CA LEU A 830 -36.72 11.87 -21.93
C LEU A 830 -37.78 11.40 -20.95
N PHE A 831 -37.44 11.42 -19.65
CA PHE A 831 -38.36 11.05 -18.58
C PHE A 831 -39.07 12.30 -18.08
N MET A 832 -40.35 12.46 -18.41
CA MET A 832 -41.16 13.56 -17.91
C MET A 832 -41.83 13.21 -16.57
N ILE A 833 -41.70 14.13 -15.61
CA ILE A 833 -42.43 14.12 -14.35
C ILE A 833 -43.59 15.11 -14.50
N GLN A 834 -44.82 14.62 -14.65
CA GLN A 834 -46.00 15.46 -14.82
C GLN A 834 -46.84 15.58 -13.53
N PRO A 835 -47.17 16.80 -13.07
CA PRO A 835 -48.39 17.03 -12.32
C PRO A 835 -49.61 16.79 -13.24
N LYS A 836 -50.76 16.42 -12.67
CA LYS A 836 -52.03 16.45 -13.42
C LYS A 836 -52.50 17.89 -13.61
N ASN A 837 -51.93 18.59 -14.62
CA ASN A 837 -52.52 19.63 -15.50
C ASN A 837 -51.54 20.78 -15.89
N ILE A 838 -51.29 20.96 -17.21
CA ILE A 838 -51.03 22.26 -17.93
C ILE A 838 -49.64 22.93 -17.67
N PHE A 839 -48.95 23.71 -18.54
CA PHE A 839 -49.21 24.32 -19.87
C PHE A 839 -48.04 24.03 -20.90
N ASP A 840 -47.66 24.97 -21.79
CA ASP A 840 -46.66 24.81 -22.89
C ASP A 840 -45.75 26.07 -23.13
N ILE A 841 -44.68 25.98 -23.93
CA ILE A 841 -43.48 26.85 -23.92
C ILE A 841 -43.27 27.66 -25.23
N GLN A 842 -43.70 28.94 -25.32
CA GLN A 842 -43.37 29.80 -26.48
C GLN A 842 -42.95 31.28 -26.22
N ASP A 843 -43.00 31.83 -25.00
CA ASP A 843 -42.81 33.29 -24.77
C ASP A 843 -41.51 33.69 -24.04
N ALA A 844 -40.40 33.86 -24.77
CA ALA A 844 -39.16 34.45 -24.23
C ALA A 844 -38.41 35.34 -25.24
N GLU A 845 -37.87 36.47 -24.79
CA GLU A 845 -37.07 37.41 -25.60
C GLU A 845 -35.85 37.94 -24.80
N MET A 846 -34.80 38.42 -25.48
CA MET A 846 -33.52 38.79 -24.84
C MET A 846 -33.45 40.29 -24.52
N THR A 847 -33.17 40.66 -23.26
CA THR A 847 -33.26 42.07 -22.82
C THR A 847 -32.00 42.66 -22.16
N HIS A 848 -30.94 41.89 -21.86
CA HIS A 848 -29.70 42.52 -21.35
C HIS A 848 -28.37 41.83 -21.73
N VAL A 849 -27.35 42.67 -21.94
CA VAL A 849 -25.98 42.30 -22.29
C VAL A 849 -24.99 43.17 -21.51
N ASN A 850 -24.15 42.55 -20.69
CA ASN A 850 -22.90 43.16 -20.22
C ASN A 850 -21.75 42.15 -20.38
N ARG A 851 -20.50 42.61 -20.38
CA ARG A 851 -19.36 42.00 -21.10
C ARG A 851 -18.97 40.55 -20.77
N GLU A 852 -19.55 39.90 -19.76
CA GLU A 852 -19.33 38.47 -19.49
C GLU A 852 -20.63 37.63 -19.32
N GLN A 853 -21.83 38.23 -19.36
CA GLN A 853 -23.10 37.49 -19.16
C GLN A 853 -24.26 38.02 -20.02
N LYS A 854 -25.16 37.10 -20.44
CA LYS A 854 -26.44 37.38 -21.12
C LYS A 854 -27.60 36.86 -20.28
N MET A 855 -28.70 37.60 -20.22
CA MET A 855 -29.89 37.24 -19.44
C MET A 855 -31.14 37.30 -20.33
N TYR A 856 -32.05 36.33 -20.17
CA TYR A 856 -33.32 36.23 -20.91
C TYR A 856 -34.48 36.28 -19.93
N VAL A 857 -35.55 36.99 -20.28
CA VAL A 857 -36.67 37.29 -19.36
C VAL A 857 -38.00 37.23 -20.16
N PRO A 858 -39.09 36.66 -19.61
CA PRO A 858 -40.40 36.64 -20.29
C PRO A 858 -40.97 38.06 -20.50
N ARG A 859 -41.58 38.30 -21.67
CA ARG A 859 -42.07 39.63 -22.10
C ARG A 859 -42.99 40.34 -21.11
N HIS A 860 -43.73 39.62 -20.27
CA HIS A 860 -44.67 40.20 -19.30
C HIS A 860 -44.03 40.81 -18.04
N SER A 861 -42.69 40.84 -17.94
CA SER A 861 -41.96 41.36 -16.77
C SER A 861 -40.98 42.50 -17.08
N SER A 862 -41.03 43.08 -18.29
CA SER A 862 -40.20 44.23 -18.70
C SER A 862 -40.47 45.50 -17.89
N ASP A 863 -41.71 45.74 -17.51
CA ASP A 863 -42.17 47.07 -17.06
C ASP A 863 -41.77 47.38 -15.60
N ILE A 864 -41.33 46.36 -14.86
CA ILE A 864 -40.90 46.50 -13.46
C ILE A 864 -39.51 47.17 -13.36
N PHE A 865 -38.67 47.10 -14.40
CA PHE A 865 -37.26 47.52 -14.34
C PHE A 865 -36.99 49.00 -14.63
N ILE A 866 -38.00 49.82 -14.98
CA ILE A 866 -37.77 51.21 -15.42
C ILE A 866 -38.19 52.27 -14.38
N THR A 867 -39.04 51.96 -13.40
CA THR A 867 -39.52 52.97 -12.43
C THR A 867 -39.64 52.50 -10.99
N GLN A 868 -38.68 52.88 -10.15
CA GLN A 868 -38.92 53.85 -9.06
C GLN A 868 -37.61 54.33 -8.41
N SER A 869 -37.60 55.58 -7.92
CA SER A 869 -36.38 56.27 -7.51
C SER A 869 -36.05 56.14 -6.02
N THR A 870 -34.78 56.35 -5.70
CA THR A 870 -34.21 56.29 -4.35
C THR A 870 -34.67 57.45 -3.47
N ALA A 871 -35.62 57.22 -2.55
CA ALA A 871 -35.85 58.09 -1.41
C ALA A 871 -36.52 57.39 -0.21
N GLY A 872 -35.76 57.16 0.87
CA GLY A 872 -36.31 57.20 2.22
C GLY A 872 -37.04 55.98 2.80
N PHE A 873 -36.32 54.87 3.03
CA PHE A 873 -36.62 53.97 4.17
C PHE A 873 -35.33 53.49 4.83
N LYS A 874 -35.18 53.73 6.14
CA LYS A 874 -34.15 53.08 6.97
C LYS A 874 -34.74 51.80 7.58
N SER A 875 -33.87 50.82 7.81
CA SER A 875 -34.11 49.49 8.40
C SER A 875 -35.12 48.58 7.69
N ASN A 876 -34.61 47.73 6.78
CA ASN A 876 -35.16 46.40 6.51
C ASN A 876 -34.02 45.42 6.09
N PRO A 877 -33.75 44.30 6.79
CA PRO A 877 -32.55 43.47 6.54
C PRO A 877 -32.56 42.61 5.26
N ALA A 878 -33.68 42.54 4.54
CA ALA A 878 -33.84 41.66 3.37
C ALA A 878 -33.20 42.21 2.08
N LEU A 879 -33.04 43.53 1.95
CA LEU A 879 -32.61 44.18 0.71
C LEU A 879 -31.09 44.42 0.61
N SER A 880 -30.31 44.09 1.64
CA SER A 880 -28.83 44.15 1.57
C SER A 880 -28.18 42.87 1.08
N PHE A 881 -28.95 41.93 0.50
CA PHE A 881 -28.46 40.63 0.03
C PHE A 881 -27.85 40.66 -1.40
N PHE A 882 -27.93 41.81 -2.08
CA PHE A 882 -27.53 41.98 -3.49
C PHE A 882 -26.64 43.22 -3.75
N ASN A 883 -25.88 43.67 -2.74
CA ASN A 883 -24.81 44.68 -2.88
C ASN A 883 -23.47 44.09 -2.43
#